data_AF-A0A8H6XYA6-F1
#
_entry.id   AF-A0A8H6XYA6-F1
#
_cell.length_a   1.000
_cell.length_b   1.000
_cell.length_c   1.000
_cell.angle_alpha   90.00
_cell.angle_beta   90.00
_cell.angle_gamma   90.00
#
_symmetry.space_group_name_H-M   'P 1'
#
loop_
_entity.id
_entity.type
_entity.pdbx_description
1 polymer ?
#
loop_
_entity_poly.entity_id
_entity_poly.type
_entity_poly.pdbx_seq_one_letter_code
_entity_poly.pdbx_strand_id
1 'polypeptide(L)'
;MLRPSSLFICLYVVTRAILLVKAGTTFCSSLAQRQEWRDLTNEDKIRYLDAVKCLQARPAKGLIAAARTRFDDFQAVHINLTDEIHLVGQFLPWHRRFLNVFEETLRSECGFLGALPYWDWSRDIDVFNKIDESPVFDPVYGFGGNGIYIPGYAGPFNNLTNLAGWVPGTGGGCITTGPFASYNLSLGPGTIPTNHCITRDFNDAFAWALSSAQVANTTKQPTFENFRIELEGQPITPTMKLHDGGHFAVGAEMLNTYSSPGDPVFYLHHANLDRIWWNWQQLDLPNRLFDVSGRSSVDPPFVNITLAFGLKMLNLAPLVPIRDIMDPRSEPLCYRRDLTSEQKINYLDAVKCLQARPANGTIKAARTRFDDFQAVHINLGDEIHTVGQFLPWHRRFLNVFEETLKSECGFTGTLPYWDWSRDVDVFNKIDNSPVFDPVYGFGGNGIDISGYNGLFNNLSRLVPDYLPGTGGGCITTGPFASYNLSLGPGTIPTNHCITRAFNNEYSSRLSSAEIANTTKQPTFEIFRIELEGIPVTPTLKMHDGGHVAVGGEMSDKYSSPGDPLFYLHHANLDRIWWVWQQLDAKNRLFAISGRSSVDPPFVNVTLAFELKMLSLAPLVQIRDVMDIESEPLCYTYV
;
A
#
# COMPACT_ATOMS: atom_id res chain seq x y z
N MET A 1 -60.02 -38.79 7.99
CA MET A 1 -59.13 -39.67 7.20
C MET A 1 -57.87 -38.89 6.87
N LEU A 2 -56.75 -39.36 7.41
CA LEU A 2 -55.41 -38.79 7.24
C LEU A 2 -54.81 -39.24 5.90
N ARG A 3 -54.17 -38.32 5.17
CA ARG A 3 -52.96 -38.59 4.37
C ARG A 3 -52.03 -37.37 4.41
N PRO A 4 -50.70 -37.58 4.49
CA PRO A 4 -49.73 -36.54 4.80
C PRO A 4 -49.16 -35.89 3.54
N SER A 5 -48.85 -34.58 3.62
CA SER A 5 -48.07 -33.84 2.64
C SER A 5 -46.61 -33.78 3.12
N SER A 6 -45.72 -34.33 2.30
CA SER A 6 -44.28 -34.45 2.57
C SER A 6 -43.57 -33.09 2.60
N LEU A 7 -42.77 -32.90 3.65
CA LEU A 7 -41.72 -31.89 3.75
C LEU A 7 -40.75 -32.03 2.56
N PHE A 8 -40.60 -30.97 1.76
CA PHE A 8 -39.39 -30.77 0.96
C PHE A 8 -38.44 -29.89 1.77
N ILE A 9 -37.46 -30.54 2.41
CA ILE A 9 -36.29 -29.88 2.97
C ILE A 9 -35.43 -29.46 1.77
N CYS A 10 -35.43 -28.17 1.45
CA CYS A 10 -34.49 -27.60 0.49
C CYS A 10 -33.12 -27.54 1.16
N LEU A 11 -32.31 -28.58 0.96
CA LEU A 11 -30.89 -28.56 1.31
C LEU A 11 -30.22 -27.53 0.38
N TYR A 12 -29.93 -26.35 0.89
CA TYR A 12 -29.02 -25.42 0.21
C TYR A 12 -27.64 -26.09 0.14
N VAL A 13 -27.31 -26.64 -1.02
CA VAL A 13 -25.93 -27.01 -1.35
C VAL A 13 -25.18 -25.70 -1.51
N VAL A 14 -24.46 -25.31 -0.45
CA VAL A 14 -23.39 -24.32 -0.53
C VAL A 14 -22.35 -24.89 -1.49
N THR A 15 -22.36 -24.45 -2.74
CA THR A 15 -21.23 -24.67 -3.64
C THR A 15 -20.07 -23.87 -3.08
N ARG A 16 -19.25 -24.51 -2.24
CA ARG A 16 -17.90 -24.02 -1.97
C ARG A 16 -17.25 -23.81 -3.33
N ALA A 17 -16.83 -22.58 -3.63
CA ALA A 17 -15.84 -22.35 -4.67
C ALA A 17 -14.63 -23.19 -4.26
N ILE A 18 -14.45 -24.33 -4.92
CA ILE A 18 -13.25 -25.14 -4.81
C ILE A 18 -12.18 -24.26 -5.47
N LEU A 19 -11.38 -23.57 -4.64
CA LEU A 19 -10.04 -23.17 -5.04
C LEU A 19 -9.43 -24.40 -5.69
N LEU A 20 -9.09 -24.31 -6.98
CA LEU A 20 -8.32 -25.32 -7.70
C LEU A 20 -6.92 -25.35 -7.09
N VAL A 21 -6.80 -25.90 -5.88
CA VAL A 21 -5.54 -26.27 -5.26
C VAL A 21 -5.11 -27.53 -5.98
N LYS A 22 -4.15 -27.39 -6.91
CA LYS A 22 -3.51 -28.54 -7.55
C LYS A 22 -2.79 -29.35 -6.47
N ALA A 23 -2.84 -30.68 -6.58
CA ALA A 23 -2.14 -31.58 -5.68
C ALA A 23 -0.63 -31.22 -5.62
N GLY A 24 -0.11 -30.90 -4.43
CA GLY A 24 1.33 -30.68 -4.17
C GLY A 24 1.72 -29.31 -3.59
N THR A 25 0.84 -28.31 -3.55
CA THR A 25 1.14 -27.02 -2.88
C THR A 25 1.10 -27.17 -1.36
N THR A 26 2.23 -26.85 -0.71
CA THR A 26 2.33 -26.79 0.75
C THR A 26 2.19 -25.33 1.19
N PHE A 27 1.13 -25.02 1.91
CA PHE A 27 0.95 -23.69 2.49
C PHE A 27 1.87 -23.52 3.70
N CYS A 28 2.41 -22.32 3.85
CA CYS A 28 3.31 -22.00 4.94
C CYS A 28 2.56 -21.95 6.27
N SER A 29 3.22 -22.37 7.36
CA SER A 29 2.67 -22.22 8.72
C SER A 29 2.62 -20.76 9.19
N SER A 30 3.44 -19.90 8.59
CA SER A 30 3.52 -18.47 8.88
C SER A 30 3.95 -17.70 7.64
N LEU A 31 3.43 -16.48 7.48
CA LEU A 31 3.75 -15.60 6.35
C LEU A 31 4.45 -14.33 6.82
N ALA A 32 5.67 -14.11 6.33
CA ALA A 32 6.41 -12.88 6.53
C ALA A 32 5.69 -11.70 5.85
N GLN A 33 5.52 -10.56 6.55
CA GLN A 33 4.88 -9.39 5.96
C GLN A 33 5.94 -8.46 5.36
N ARG A 34 6.05 -8.45 4.03
CA ARG A 34 6.88 -7.48 3.29
C ARG A 34 6.18 -6.12 3.28
N GLN A 35 6.86 -5.09 3.78
CA GLN A 35 6.34 -3.73 3.94
C GLN A 35 7.06 -2.75 3.02
N GLU A 36 6.42 -1.61 2.77
CA GLU A 36 7.04 -0.50 2.05
C GLU A 36 8.12 0.15 2.93
N TRP A 37 9.22 0.62 2.32
CA TRP A 37 10.35 1.17 3.08
C TRP A 37 9.97 2.28 4.07
N ARG A 38 9.06 3.21 3.72
CA ARG A 38 8.63 4.30 4.62
C ARG A 38 7.80 3.82 5.78
N ASP A 39 7.09 2.72 5.60
CA ASP A 39 6.18 2.18 6.60
C ASP A 39 6.93 1.27 7.60
N LEU A 40 8.22 0.98 7.36
CA LEU A 40 9.09 0.36 8.37
C LEU A 40 9.48 1.34 9.49
N THR A 41 9.57 0.81 10.71
CA THR A 41 10.22 1.50 11.83
C THR A 41 11.70 1.76 11.52
N ASN A 42 12.28 2.80 12.10
CA ASN A 42 13.71 3.08 11.93
C ASN A 42 14.59 1.93 12.45
N GLU A 43 14.15 1.21 13.48
CA GLU A 43 14.86 0.02 13.96
C GLU A 43 14.86 -1.10 12.91
N ASP A 44 13.72 -1.37 12.27
CA ASP A 44 13.62 -2.39 11.23
C ASP A 44 14.40 -2.02 9.96
N LYS A 45 14.44 -0.74 9.59
CA LYS A 45 15.33 -0.24 8.52
C LYS A 45 16.79 -0.56 8.83
N ILE A 46 17.26 -0.23 10.04
CA ILE A 46 18.64 -0.53 10.47
C ILE A 46 18.92 -2.03 10.48
N ARG A 47 17.99 -2.86 11.00
CA ARG A 47 18.14 -4.33 10.98
C ARG A 47 18.31 -4.88 9.57
N TYR A 48 17.59 -4.36 8.58
CA TYR A 48 17.75 -4.76 7.18
C TYR A 48 19.12 -4.32 6.63
N LEU A 49 19.49 -3.05 6.84
CA LEU A 49 20.76 -2.49 6.36
C LEU A 49 21.98 -3.25 6.93
N ASP A 50 21.93 -3.60 8.21
CA ASP A 50 22.99 -4.37 8.87
C ASP A 50 23.06 -5.82 8.38
N ALA A 51 21.92 -6.44 8.05
CA ALA A 51 21.91 -7.77 7.45
C ALA A 51 22.56 -7.78 6.06
N VAL A 52 22.33 -6.75 5.23
CA VAL A 52 23.01 -6.59 3.93
C VAL A 52 24.52 -6.42 4.13
N LYS A 53 24.94 -5.53 5.04
CA LYS A 53 26.37 -5.36 5.38
C LYS A 53 27.01 -6.65 5.88
N CYS A 54 26.26 -7.47 6.61
CA CYS A 54 26.74 -8.78 7.03
C CYS A 54 27.04 -9.69 5.84
N LEU A 55 26.21 -9.73 4.79
CA LEU A 55 26.53 -10.48 3.56
C LEU A 55 27.74 -9.90 2.82
N GLN A 56 27.88 -8.58 2.82
CA GLN A 56 29.04 -7.86 2.28
C GLN A 56 30.34 -8.14 3.06
N ALA A 57 30.26 -8.52 4.33
CA ALA A 57 31.41 -8.88 5.15
C ALA A 57 31.74 -10.39 5.14
N ARG A 58 30.79 -11.25 4.79
CA ARG A 58 30.98 -12.70 4.76
C ARG A 58 31.71 -13.15 3.49
N PRO A 59 32.58 -14.17 3.54
CA PRO A 59 33.31 -14.64 2.37
C PRO A 59 32.40 -15.36 1.36
N ALA A 60 32.62 -15.15 0.07
CA ALA A 60 31.94 -15.84 -1.03
C ALA A 60 31.96 -17.37 -0.85
N LYS A 61 30.89 -18.05 -1.28
CA LYS A 61 30.80 -19.53 -1.33
C LYS A 61 31.37 -20.11 -2.63
N GLY A 62 31.92 -19.28 -3.51
CA GLY A 62 32.80 -19.70 -4.59
C GLY A 62 32.09 -20.03 -5.90
N LEU A 63 31.04 -19.27 -6.28
CA LEU A 63 30.38 -19.42 -7.58
C LEU A 63 31.28 -18.97 -8.75
N ILE A 64 31.94 -17.82 -8.58
CA ILE A 64 32.86 -17.25 -9.55
C ILE A 64 34.15 -16.92 -8.81
N ALA A 65 35.31 -17.22 -9.42
CA ALA A 65 36.62 -16.94 -8.83
C ALA A 65 36.86 -15.45 -8.52
N ALA A 66 36.08 -14.54 -9.12
CA ALA A 66 36.12 -13.11 -8.90
C ALA A 66 35.25 -12.64 -7.72
N ALA A 67 34.24 -13.40 -7.31
CA ALA A 67 33.43 -13.08 -6.13
C ALA A 67 34.31 -13.14 -4.88
N ARG A 68 34.15 -12.18 -3.97
CA ARG A 68 34.89 -12.09 -2.70
C ARG A 68 33.96 -12.24 -1.51
N THR A 69 32.75 -11.69 -1.61
CA THR A 69 31.78 -11.67 -0.52
C THR A 69 30.56 -12.55 -0.81
N ARG A 70 29.75 -12.82 0.21
CA ARG A 70 28.45 -13.49 0.02
C ARG A 70 27.47 -12.63 -0.74
N PHE A 71 27.59 -11.31 -0.64
CA PHE A 71 26.84 -10.39 -1.47
C PHE A 71 27.26 -10.51 -2.96
N ASP A 72 28.56 -10.66 -3.23
CA ASP A 72 29.07 -10.86 -4.60
C ASP A 72 28.55 -12.16 -5.23
N ASP A 73 28.26 -13.22 -4.46
CA ASP A 73 27.66 -14.45 -5.01
C ASP A 73 26.29 -14.17 -5.68
N PHE A 74 25.50 -13.24 -5.15
CA PHE A 74 24.21 -12.85 -5.75
C PHE A 74 24.42 -12.07 -7.04
N GLN A 75 25.31 -11.08 -7.02
CA GLN A 75 25.67 -10.30 -8.20
C GLN A 75 26.25 -11.21 -9.30
N ALA A 76 27.10 -12.18 -8.92
CA ALA A 76 27.67 -13.19 -9.80
C ALA A 76 26.62 -14.09 -10.48
N VAL A 77 25.62 -14.59 -9.74
CA VAL A 77 24.52 -15.37 -10.33
C VAL A 77 23.80 -14.55 -11.38
N HIS A 78 23.45 -13.31 -11.05
CA HIS A 78 22.74 -12.44 -11.96
C HIS A 78 23.56 -12.18 -13.22
N ILE A 79 24.83 -11.76 -13.09
CA ILE A 79 25.77 -11.55 -14.21
C ILE A 79 25.83 -12.78 -15.13
N ASN A 80 25.94 -13.99 -14.57
CA ASN A 80 26.07 -15.21 -15.36
C ASN A 80 24.77 -15.65 -16.05
N LEU A 81 23.62 -15.19 -15.57
CA LEU A 81 22.31 -15.60 -16.07
C LEU A 81 21.57 -14.47 -16.78
N THR A 82 22.11 -13.25 -16.85
CA THR A 82 21.45 -12.06 -17.41
C THR A 82 20.76 -12.34 -18.75
N ASP A 83 21.44 -12.96 -19.69
CA ASP A 83 20.90 -13.25 -21.03
C ASP A 83 19.86 -14.39 -21.03
N GLU A 84 19.82 -15.23 -19.98
CA GLU A 84 18.85 -16.31 -19.79
C GLU A 84 17.59 -15.87 -19.00
N ILE A 85 17.60 -14.70 -18.36
CA ILE A 85 16.56 -14.29 -17.39
C ILE A 85 15.89 -12.96 -17.71
N HIS A 86 16.43 -12.17 -18.65
CA HIS A 86 15.83 -10.94 -19.13
C HIS A 86 15.22 -11.11 -20.52
N LEU A 87 14.17 -10.35 -20.79
CA LEU A 87 13.42 -10.29 -22.03
C LEU A 87 12.77 -11.63 -22.41
N VAL A 88 12.41 -12.41 -21.40
CA VAL A 88 11.94 -13.81 -21.48
C VAL A 88 10.76 -14.06 -20.55
N GLY A 89 10.01 -15.12 -20.80
CA GLY A 89 8.81 -15.45 -20.02
C GLY A 89 9.09 -15.70 -18.53
N GLN A 90 10.27 -16.23 -18.19
CA GLN A 90 10.64 -16.54 -16.81
C GLN A 90 11.20 -15.34 -16.03
N PHE A 91 11.24 -14.13 -16.59
CA PHE A 91 11.80 -12.94 -15.96
C PHE A 91 11.24 -12.70 -14.55
N LEU A 92 9.92 -12.53 -14.42
CA LEU A 92 9.25 -12.30 -13.13
C LEU A 92 9.38 -13.49 -12.16
N PRO A 93 9.07 -14.74 -12.58
CA PRO A 93 9.35 -15.95 -11.79
C PRO A 93 10.77 -16.04 -11.22
N TRP A 94 11.79 -15.76 -12.05
CA TRP A 94 13.18 -15.88 -11.68
C TRP A 94 13.55 -14.83 -10.64
N HIS A 95 13.20 -13.56 -10.87
CA HIS A 95 13.48 -12.47 -9.93
C HIS A 95 12.75 -12.66 -8.59
N ARG A 96 11.50 -13.13 -8.59
CA ARG A 96 10.79 -13.51 -7.35
C ARG A 96 11.57 -14.55 -6.54
N ARG A 97 12.06 -15.61 -7.19
CA ARG A 97 12.89 -16.63 -6.52
C ARG A 97 14.23 -16.04 -6.06
N PHE A 98 14.85 -15.17 -6.85
CA PHE A 98 16.11 -14.52 -6.48
C PHE A 98 15.98 -13.69 -5.20
N LEU A 99 14.91 -12.90 -5.09
CA LEU A 99 14.57 -12.13 -3.88
C LEU A 99 14.30 -13.02 -2.67
N ASN A 100 13.59 -14.13 -2.86
CA ASN A 100 13.32 -15.08 -1.79
C ASN A 100 14.62 -15.75 -1.29
N VAL A 101 15.52 -16.17 -2.18
CA VAL A 101 16.83 -16.73 -1.79
C VAL A 101 17.69 -15.69 -1.09
N PHE A 102 17.63 -14.42 -1.52
CA PHE A 102 18.32 -13.31 -0.84
C PHE A 102 17.78 -13.12 0.57
N GLU A 103 16.45 -13.06 0.74
CA GLU A 103 15.80 -12.96 2.04
C GLU A 103 16.12 -14.14 2.96
N GLU A 104 16.06 -15.37 2.46
CA GLU A 104 16.44 -16.58 3.20
C GLU A 104 17.91 -16.53 3.65
N THR A 105 18.80 -15.99 2.82
CA THR A 105 20.22 -15.87 3.14
C THR A 105 20.47 -14.77 4.19
N LEU A 106 19.77 -13.63 4.12
CA LEU A 106 19.79 -12.61 5.16
C LEU A 106 19.34 -13.19 6.51
N ARG A 107 18.27 -14.00 6.51
CA ARG A 107 17.72 -14.64 7.72
C ARG A 107 18.68 -15.69 8.29
N SER A 108 19.05 -16.66 7.47
CA SER A 108 19.81 -17.85 7.91
C SER A 108 21.27 -17.56 8.21
N GLU A 109 21.89 -16.61 7.52
CA GLU A 109 23.31 -16.32 7.68
C GLU A 109 23.60 -15.03 8.43
N CYS A 110 22.68 -14.06 8.43
CA CYS A 110 22.87 -12.77 9.06
C CYS A 110 21.86 -12.47 10.19
N GLY A 111 21.00 -13.43 10.54
CA GLY A 111 20.07 -13.29 11.67
C GLY A 111 18.98 -12.23 11.44
N PHE A 112 18.70 -11.88 10.19
CA PHE A 112 17.62 -10.94 9.87
C PHE A 112 16.27 -11.51 10.33
N LEU A 113 15.56 -10.79 11.20
CA LEU A 113 14.26 -11.22 11.74
C LEU A 113 13.07 -10.64 10.97
N GLY A 114 13.29 -9.63 10.14
CA GLY A 114 12.26 -8.96 9.36
C GLY A 114 11.89 -9.70 8.07
N ALA A 115 11.11 -9.04 7.22
CA ALA A 115 10.84 -9.47 5.86
C ALA A 115 11.50 -8.53 4.85
N LEU A 116 11.76 -9.00 3.63
CA LEU A 116 12.36 -8.16 2.59
C LEU A 116 11.46 -6.94 2.29
N PRO A 117 11.93 -5.69 2.48
CA PRO A 117 11.12 -4.52 2.16
C PRO A 117 11.05 -4.29 0.65
N TYR A 118 10.09 -3.46 0.22
CA TYR A 118 10.00 -2.95 -1.14
C TYR A 118 10.03 -1.43 -1.16
N TRP A 119 10.47 -0.87 -2.30
CA TRP A 119 10.47 0.57 -2.53
C TRP A 119 9.35 0.94 -3.49
N ASP A 120 8.30 1.58 -2.95
CA ASP A 120 7.19 2.05 -3.76
C ASP A 120 7.47 3.41 -4.39
N TRP A 121 8.23 3.40 -5.48
CA TRP A 121 8.65 4.59 -6.20
C TRP A 121 7.48 5.45 -6.70
N SER A 122 6.26 4.91 -6.89
CA SER A 122 5.13 5.73 -7.35
C SER A 122 4.71 6.75 -6.32
N ARG A 123 4.77 6.40 -5.03
CA ARG A 123 4.54 7.35 -3.94
C ARG A 123 5.60 8.46 -3.90
N ASP A 124 6.78 8.28 -4.50
CA ASP A 124 7.80 9.34 -4.57
C ASP A 124 7.59 10.21 -5.80
N ILE A 125 7.41 9.59 -6.96
CA ILE A 125 7.24 10.30 -8.23
C ILE A 125 5.95 11.10 -8.26
N ASP A 126 4.85 10.55 -7.75
CA ASP A 126 3.58 11.28 -7.76
C ASP A 126 3.64 12.52 -6.84
N VAL A 127 4.47 12.49 -5.78
CA VAL A 127 4.65 13.59 -4.81
C VAL A 127 5.68 14.61 -5.27
N PHE A 128 6.90 14.16 -5.54
CA PHE A 128 8.07 15.02 -5.75
C PHE A 128 8.42 15.15 -7.23
N ASN A 129 7.98 14.21 -8.06
CA ASN A 129 8.45 14.01 -9.44
C ASN A 129 9.99 13.98 -9.53
N LYS A 130 10.62 13.45 -8.48
CA LYS A 130 12.08 13.34 -8.36
C LYS A 130 12.43 12.10 -7.56
N ILE A 131 13.54 11.47 -7.95
CA ILE A 131 14.00 10.24 -7.32
C ILE A 131 14.84 10.53 -6.07
N ASP A 132 15.57 11.64 -6.05
CA ASP A 132 16.53 12.00 -5.00
C ASP A 132 15.86 12.45 -3.68
N GLU A 133 14.58 12.81 -3.74
CA GLU A 133 13.74 13.12 -2.58
C GLU A 133 13.13 11.86 -1.93
N SER A 134 13.34 10.66 -2.50
CA SER A 134 12.81 9.41 -1.93
C SER A 134 13.48 9.08 -0.58
N PRO A 135 12.71 8.73 0.48
CA PRO A 135 13.25 8.31 1.77
C PRO A 135 14.12 7.04 1.72
N VAL A 136 14.08 6.28 0.62
CA VAL A 136 15.01 5.16 0.41
C VAL A 136 16.46 5.65 0.31
N PHE A 137 16.71 6.90 -0.03
CA PHE A 137 18.06 7.48 -0.14
C PHE A 137 18.51 8.27 1.09
N ASP A 138 17.78 8.15 2.22
CA ASP A 138 18.19 8.74 3.50
C ASP A 138 19.62 8.28 3.88
N PRO A 139 20.48 9.18 4.40
CA PRO A 139 21.88 8.85 4.72
C PRO A 139 22.06 7.98 5.97
N VAL A 140 21.03 7.80 6.79
CA VAL A 140 21.08 7.02 8.04
C VAL A 140 20.16 5.80 7.96
N TYR A 141 18.89 6.04 7.68
CA TYR A 141 17.82 5.05 7.60
C TYR A 141 17.47 4.69 6.15
N GLY A 142 18.41 4.89 5.23
CA GLY A 142 18.27 4.60 3.80
C GLY A 142 19.56 4.03 3.21
N PHE A 143 19.68 4.07 1.90
CA PHE A 143 20.76 3.46 1.14
C PHE A 143 21.83 4.48 0.71
N GLY A 144 21.77 5.71 1.21
CA GLY A 144 22.64 6.82 0.80
C GLY A 144 22.16 7.54 -0.45
N GLY A 145 22.69 8.73 -0.68
CA GLY A 145 22.27 9.62 -1.77
C GLY A 145 22.95 9.33 -3.10
N ASN A 146 23.07 10.37 -3.92
CA ASN A 146 23.65 10.30 -5.25
C ASN A 146 25.17 10.10 -5.24
N GLY A 147 25.71 9.73 -6.41
CA GLY A 147 27.14 9.70 -6.66
C GLY A 147 27.76 11.09 -6.81
N ILE A 148 29.08 11.19 -6.65
CA ILE A 148 29.83 12.40 -7.03
C ILE A 148 29.54 12.73 -8.50
N TYR A 149 29.19 13.98 -8.78
CA TYR A 149 28.90 14.42 -10.14
C TYR A 149 30.11 14.27 -11.06
N ILE A 150 29.93 13.57 -12.20
CA ILE A 150 30.93 13.44 -13.26
C ILE A 150 30.40 14.16 -14.52
N PRO A 151 31.01 15.28 -14.93
CA PRO A 151 30.59 15.99 -16.14
C PRO A 151 30.65 15.11 -17.38
N GLY A 152 29.52 15.00 -18.10
CA GLY A 152 29.43 14.22 -19.34
C GLY A 152 29.50 12.71 -19.15
N TYR A 153 29.17 12.21 -17.95
CA TYR A 153 29.11 10.77 -17.68
C TYR A 153 28.17 10.06 -18.67
N ALA A 154 28.73 9.23 -19.54
CA ALA A 154 28.02 8.54 -20.64
C ALA A 154 27.26 7.26 -20.21
N GLY A 155 27.17 7.00 -18.90
CA GLY A 155 26.75 5.70 -18.38
C GLY A 155 27.84 4.62 -18.49
N PRO A 156 27.61 3.42 -17.93
CA PRO A 156 28.57 2.31 -17.98
C PRO A 156 28.73 1.68 -19.37
N PHE A 157 27.91 2.10 -20.36
CA PHE A 157 27.98 1.60 -21.73
C PHE A 157 28.11 2.75 -22.74
N ASN A 158 29.16 2.71 -23.56
CA ASN A 158 29.43 3.68 -24.63
C ASN A 158 28.37 3.72 -25.75
N ASN A 159 27.32 2.89 -25.68
CA ASN A 159 26.23 2.81 -26.68
C ASN A 159 24.87 3.32 -26.18
N LEU A 160 24.74 3.74 -24.91
CA LEU A 160 23.49 4.33 -24.39
C LEU A 160 23.18 5.69 -25.01
N THR A 161 24.21 6.38 -25.52
CA THR A 161 24.06 7.64 -26.28
C THR A 161 23.26 7.48 -27.57
N ASN A 162 23.03 6.24 -28.04
CA ASN A 162 22.18 5.95 -29.20
C ASN A 162 20.70 5.75 -28.84
N LEU A 163 20.35 5.72 -27.55
CA LEU A 163 18.96 5.81 -27.11
C LEU A 163 18.49 7.25 -27.32
N ALA A 164 17.51 7.43 -28.20
CA ALA A 164 16.93 8.74 -28.47
C ALA A 164 16.39 9.35 -27.17
N GLY A 165 16.94 10.49 -26.76
CA GLY A 165 16.50 11.22 -25.56
C GLY A 165 17.27 10.90 -24.27
N TRP A 166 18.39 10.17 -24.33
CA TRP A 166 19.24 9.97 -23.15
C TRP A 166 19.85 11.30 -22.67
N VAL A 167 19.72 11.57 -21.37
CA VAL A 167 20.30 12.73 -20.68
C VAL A 167 21.10 12.19 -19.48
N PRO A 168 22.36 12.60 -19.27
CA PRO A 168 23.11 12.24 -18.06
C PRO A 168 22.37 12.70 -16.80
N GLY A 169 22.46 11.94 -15.72
CA GLY A 169 21.92 12.35 -14.44
C GLY A 169 22.78 13.39 -13.74
N THR A 170 22.53 13.52 -12.43
CA THR A 170 23.19 14.50 -11.56
C THR A 170 24.36 13.92 -10.75
N GLY A 171 24.75 12.67 -11.03
CA GLY A 171 25.83 11.95 -10.36
C GLY A 171 26.84 11.36 -11.34
N GLY A 172 27.05 10.04 -11.27
CA GLY A 172 27.94 9.26 -12.12
C GLY A 172 29.12 8.62 -11.37
N GLY A 173 29.52 9.19 -10.24
CA GLY A 173 30.63 8.71 -9.40
C GLY A 173 30.18 7.91 -8.18
N CYS A 174 31.12 7.69 -7.25
CA CYS A 174 30.87 6.97 -5.99
C CYS A 174 29.81 7.69 -5.13
N ILE A 175 28.92 6.93 -4.50
CA ILE A 175 28.09 7.47 -3.42
C ILE A 175 28.97 7.92 -2.25
N THR A 176 28.61 9.04 -1.62
CA THR A 176 29.42 9.64 -0.52
C THR A 176 28.72 9.62 0.84
N THR A 177 27.45 9.24 0.86
CA THR A 177 26.62 9.19 2.07
C THR A 177 25.97 7.82 2.19
N GLY A 178 25.44 7.52 3.37
CA GLY A 178 24.71 6.29 3.60
C GLY A 178 25.53 5.14 4.17
N PRO A 179 24.85 4.08 4.62
CA PRO A 179 25.46 2.89 5.20
C PRO A 179 26.44 2.16 4.28
N PHE A 180 26.35 2.36 2.97
CA PHE A 180 27.10 1.61 1.95
C PHE A 180 28.20 2.44 1.26
N ALA A 181 28.45 3.69 1.66
CA ALA A 181 29.38 4.59 0.98
C ALA A 181 30.84 4.11 0.91
N SER A 182 31.22 3.23 1.84
CA SER A 182 32.57 2.65 1.93
C SER A 182 32.66 1.21 1.40
N TYR A 183 31.56 0.66 0.87
CA TYR A 183 31.57 -0.68 0.32
C TYR A 183 32.20 -0.69 -1.08
N ASN A 184 33.10 -1.65 -1.30
CA ASN A 184 33.72 -1.88 -2.60
C ASN A 184 33.15 -3.16 -3.22
N LEU A 185 32.66 -3.03 -4.45
CA LEU A 185 32.22 -4.11 -5.32
C LEU A 185 33.43 -4.80 -5.96
N SER A 186 33.37 -6.14 -6.02
CA SER A 186 34.39 -6.98 -6.65
C SER A 186 34.05 -7.38 -8.10
N LEU A 187 32.81 -7.10 -8.52
CA LEU A 187 32.25 -7.50 -9.82
C LEU A 187 31.53 -6.30 -10.45
N GLY A 188 31.60 -6.23 -11.77
CA GLY A 188 31.06 -5.12 -12.55
C GLY A 188 32.06 -3.96 -12.71
N PRO A 189 31.70 -2.89 -13.44
CA PRO A 189 30.46 -2.77 -14.20
C PRO A 189 30.39 -3.81 -15.32
N GLY A 190 29.23 -4.44 -15.52
CA GLY A 190 29.04 -5.46 -16.55
C GLY A 190 29.49 -6.83 -16.05
N THR A 191 30.29 -7.54 -16.85
CA THR A 191 30.73 -8.91 -16.56
C THR A 191 32.17 -8.98 -16.02
N ILE A 192 32.85 -7.83 -15.88
CA ILE A 192 34.27 -7.78 -15.54
C ILE A 192 34.52 -7.81 -14.02
N PRO A 193 35.54 -8.54 -13.54
CA PRO A 193 36.04 -8.39 -12.18
C PRO A 193 36.74 -7.06 -12.01
N THR A 194 36.34 -6.26 -11.02
CA THR A 194 37.02 -4.99 -10.70
C THR A 194 37.02 -4.76 -9.18
N ASN A 195 37.55 -3.61 -8.74
CA ASN A 195 37.43 -3.15 -7.35
C ASN A 195 37.02 -1.68 -7.41
N HIS A 196 35.75 -1.41 -7.12
CA HIS A 196 35.18 -0.07 -7.25
C HIS A 196 34.08 0.18 -6.22
N CYS A 197 33.79 1.44 -5.94
CA CYS A 197 32.68 1.85 -5.08
C CYS A 197 31.32 1.62 -5.77
N ILE A 198 30.23 1.63 -4.99
CA ILE A 198 28.88 1.76 -5.55
C ILE A 198 28.75 3.15 -6.19
N THR A 199 28.27 3.21 -7.44
CA THR A 199 28.05 4.45 -8.18
C THR A 199 26.56 4.67 -8.44
N ARG A 200 26.12 5.94 -8.38
CA ARG A 200 24.73 6.34 -8.70
C ARG A 200 24.73 7.60 -9.55
N ASP A 201 23.74 7.72 -10.42
CA ASP A 201 23.53 8.85 -11.32
C ASP A 201 22.05 9.21 -11.37
N PHE A 202 21.53 9.76 -10.27
CA PHE A 202 20.10 10.07 -10.17
C PHE A 202 19.61 10.90 -11.34
N ASN A 203 18.53 10.43 -11.96
CA ASN A 203 18.06 10.90 -13.23
C ASN A 203 16.53 11.00 -13.29
N ASP A 204 16.02 12.18 -12.92
CA ASP A 204 14.59 12.46 -12.90
C ASP A 204 13.96 12.46 -14.31
N ALA A 205 14.75 12.47 -15.39
CA ALA A 205 14.21 12.35 -16.75
C ALA A 205 13.48 11.02 -16.99
N PHE A 206 13.71 10.02 -16.13
CA PHE A 206 13.06 8.72 -16.18
C PHE A 206 11.98 8.51 -15.09
N ALA A 207 11.77 9.51 -14.23
CA ALA A 207 10.76 9.46 -13.16
C ALA A 207 9.35 9.18 -13.70
N TRP A 208 8.99 9.69 -14.89
CA TRP A 208 7.68 9.49 -15.50
C TRP A 208 7.26 8.02 -15.63
N ALA A 209 8.23 7.11 -15.82
CA ALA A 209 8.00 5.68 -15.97
C ALA A 209 7.63 5.01 -14.64
N LEU A 210 7.77 5.73 -13.52
CA LEU A 210 7.58 5.26 -12.17
C LEU A 210 6.37 5.92 -11.48
N SER A 211 5.37 6.40 -12.22
CA SER A 211 4.15 6.95 -11.62
C SER A 211 3.10 5.87 -11.34
N SER A 212 2.12 6.15 -10.47
CA SER A 212 1.01 5.23 -10.24
C SER A 212 0.18 4.99 -11.50
N ALA A 213 0.09 6.00 -12.39
CA ALA A 213 -0.54 5.87 -13.69
C ALA A 213 0.11 4.78 -14.56
N GLN A 214 1.44 4.62 -14.50
CA GLN A 214 2.12 3.54 -15.22
C GLN A 214 1.92 2.18 -14.54
N VAL A 215 1.85 2.13 -13.20
CA VAL A 215 1.46 0.92 -12.45
C VAL A 215 0.06 0.46 -12.86
N ALA A 216 -0.88 1.39 -12.97
CA ALA A 216 -2.23 1.15 -13.44
C ALA A 216 -2.26 0.59 -14.87
N ASN A 217 -1.51 1.24 -15.78
CA ASN A 217 -1.46 0.81 -17.18
C ASN A 217 -0.88 -0.62 -17.33
N THR A 218 0.11 -0.93 -16.50
CA THR A 218 0.74 -2.26 -16.47
C THR A 218 -0.20 -3.30 -15.89
N THR A 219 -0.83 -3.03 -14.74
CA THR A 219 -1.72 -4.00 -14.08
C THR A 219 -3.04 -4.25 -14.83
N LYS A 220 -3.42 -3.36 -15.76
CA LYS A 220 -4.57 -3.55 -16.67
C LYS A 220 -4.35 -4.60 -17.75
N GLN A 221 -3.12 -5.04 -18.00
CA GLN A 221 -2.85 -6.00 -19.07
C GLN A 221 -3.58 -7.33 -18.85
N PRO A 222 -4.16 -7.94 -19.89
CA PRO A 222 -5.11 -9.04 -19.73
C PRO A 222 -4.46 -10.41 -19.49
N THR A 223 -3.24 -10.61 -19.98
CA THR A 223 -2.50 -11.89 -19.92
C THR A 223 -1.15 -11.70 -19.25
N PHE A 224 -0.58 -12.77 -18.70
CA PHE A 224 0.75 -12.73 -18.09
C PHE A 224 1.81 -12.15 -19.03
N GLU A 225 1.84 -12.59 -20.29
CA GLU A 225 2.87 -12.12 -21.23
C GLU A 225 2.72 -10.63 -21.54
N ASN A 226 1.50 -10.13 -21.77
CA ASN A 226 1.30 -8.70 -21.99
C ASN A 226 1.68 -7.87 -20.76
N PHE A 227 1.33 -8.36 -19.56
CA PHE A 227 1.71 -7.76 -18.29
C PHE A 227 3.23 -7.71 -18.12
N ARG A 228 3.91 -8.84 -18.34
CA ARG A 228 5.35 -8.98 -18.19
C ARG A 228 6.11 -8.11 -19.19
N ILE A 229 5.67 -8.02 -20.45
CA ILE A 229 6.21 -7.09 -21.46
C ILE A 229 6.05 -5.64 -21.02
N GLU A 230 4.85 -5.26 -20.60
CA GLU A 230 4.53 -3.89 -20.21
C GLU A 230 5.21 -3.48 -18.89
N LEU A 231 5.57 -4.44 -18.03
CA LEU A 231 6.32 -4.19 -16.81
C LEU A 231 7.83 -4.08 -17.07
N GLU A 232 8.38 -4.99 -17.86
CA GLU A 232 9.82 -5.14 -18.10
C GLU A 232 10.37 -4.03 -19.02
N GLY A 233 9.74 -3.82 -20.17
CA GLY A 233 10.01 -2.71 -21.07
C GLY A 233 10.98 -2.98 -22.22
N GLN A 234 11.90 -2.04 -22.45
CA GLN A 234 12.80 -2.02 -23.60
C GLN A 234 13.81 -3.18 -23.54
N PRO A 235 14.25 -3.71 -24.70
CA PRO A 235 13.87 -3.36 -26.06
C PRO A 235 12.62 -4.09 -26.59
N ILE A 236 11.91 -4.86 -25.76
CA ILE A 236 10.70 -5.57 -26.22
C ILE A 236 9.59 -4.55 -26.55
N THR A 237 9.50 -3.48 -25.77
CA THR A 237 8.61 -2.35 -26.03
C THR A 237 9.35 -1.18 -26.70
N PRO A 238 8.66 -0.31 -27.45
CA PRO A 238 9.26 0.88 -28.06
C PRO A 238 9.53 2.00 -27.06
N THR A 239 9.08 1.88 -25.81
CA THR A 239 9.30 2.86 -24.74
C THR A 239 9.72 2.15 -23.46
N MET A 240 10.47 2.83 -22.61
CA MET A 240 10.80 2.32 -21.27
C MET A 240 9.56 2.09 -20.43
N LYS A 241 9.66 1.18 -19.46
CA LYS A 241 8.57 0.79 -18.54
C LYS A 241 9.01 0.79 -17.08
N LEU A 242 8.19 0.24 -16.18
CA LEU A 242 8.40 0.29 -14.74
C LEU A 242 9.75 -0.29 -14.29
N HIS A 243 10.14 -1.45 -14.83
CA HIS A 243 11.41 -2.08 -14.52
C HIS A 243 12.59 -1.22 -15.00
N ASP A 244 12.58 -0.80 -16.27
CA ASP A 244 13.58 0.11 -16.83
C ASP A 244 13.66 1.40 -16.01
N GLY A 245 12.52 2.02 -15.71
CA GLY A 245 12.41 3.29 -15.01
C GLY A 245 13.19 3.28 -13.69
N GLY A 246 13.08 2.22 -12.89
CA GLY A 246 13.78 2.14 -11.60
C GLY A 246 15.29 2.00 -11.77
N HIS A 247 15.73 1.25 -12.79
CA HIS A 247 17.15 1.11 -13.12
C HIS A 247 17.73 2.43 -13.66
N PHE A 248 17.02 3.10 -14.56
CA PHE A 248 17.46 4.34 -15.20
C PHE A 248 17.35 5.57 -14.29
N ALA A 249 16.35 5.63 -13.42
CA ALA A 249 16.20 6.74 -12.48
C ALA A 249 17.30 6.74 -11.42
N VAL A 250 17.78 5.57 -10.97
CA VAL A 250 18.94 5.49 -10.07
C VAL A 250 20.26 5.66 -10.82
N GLY A 251 20.36 5.13 -12.04
CA GLY A 251 21.49 5.31 -12.93
C GLY A 251 22.76 4.57 -12.49
N ALA A 252 23.85 4.81 -13.22
CA ALA A 252 25.18 4.23 -12.99
C ALA A 252 25.17 2.70 -12.73
N GLU A 253 25.48 2.21 -11.52
CA GLU A 253 25.50 0.76 -11.25
C GLU A 253 24.13 0.11 -11.49
N MET A 254 23.05 0.78 -11.06
CA MET A 254 21.68 0.32 -11.31
C MET A 254 21.32 0.30 -12.80
N LEU A 255 21.98 1.07 -13.66
CA LEU A 255 21.76 1.01 -15.11
C LEU A 255 22.41 -0.22 -15.77
N ASN A 256 23.28 -0.95 -15.05
CA ASN A 256 23.97 -2.09 -15.60
C ASN A 256 23.11 -3.37 -15.57
N THR A 257 22.65 -3.83 -16.74
CA THR A 257 21.81 -5.03 -16.85
C THR A 257 22.47 -6.29 -16.30
N TYR A 258 23.81 -6.35 -16.25
CA TYR A 258 24.52 -7.50 -15.67
C TYR A 258 24.78 -7.30 -14.18
N SER A 259 25.39 -6.18 -13.80
CA SER A 259 25.96 -5.99 -12.47
C SER A 259 25.08 -5.21 -11.49
N SER A 260 23.92 -4.69 -11.90
CA SER A 260 23.02 -3.87 -11.06
C SER A 260 22.67 -4.41 -9.67
N PRO A 261 22.61 -5.73 -9.40
CA PRO A 261 22.46 -6.22 -8.02
C PRO A 261 23.60 -5.84 -7.06
N GLY A 262 24.69 -5.27 -7.59
CA GLY A 262 25.78 -4.67 -6.81
C GLY A 262 25.32 -3.46 -5.99
N ASP A 263 24.29 -2.72 -6.44
CA ASP A 263 23.63 -1.72 -5.62
C ASP A 263 22.53 -2.39 -4.77
N PRO A 264 22.58 -2.33 -3.42
CA PRO A 264 21.55 -2.95 -2.59
C PRO A 264 20.11 -2.43 -2.81
N VAL A 265 19.92 -1.26 -3.45
CA VAL A 265 18.59 -0.75 -3.84
C VAL A 265 17.91 -1.66 -4.88
N PHE A 266 18.68 -2.43 -5.66
CA PHE A 266 18.17 -3.42 -6.61
C PHE A 266 17.08 -4.32 -6.01
N TYR A 267 17.33 -4.83 -4.80
CA TYR A 267 16.43 -5.78 -4.14
C TYR A 267 15.09 -5.14 -3.77
N LEU A 268 15.08 -3.86 -3.40
CA LEU A 268 13.85 -3.14 -3.06
C LEU A 268 13.05 -2.76 -4.31
N HIS A 269 13.73 -2.37 -5.39
CA HIS A 269 13.11 -2.12 -6.70
C HIS A 269 12.42 -3.39 -7.21
N HIS A 270 13.14 -4.51 -7.27
CA HIS A 270 12.59 -5.79 -7.72
C HIS A 270 11.52 -6.35 -6.77
N ALA A 271 11.61 -6.09 -5.46
CA ALA A 271 10.54 -6.43 -4.52
C ALA A 271 9.24 -5.65 -4.78
N ASN A 272 9.33 -4.42 -5.30
CA ASN A 272 8.16 -3.66 -5.75
C ASN A 272 7.61 -4.18 -7.08
N LEU A 273 8.46 -4.55 -8.05
CA LEU A 273 8.00 -5.22 -9.28
C LEU A 273 7.26 -6.53 -8.96
N ASP A 274 7.77 -7.30 -8.00
CA ASP A 274 7.10 -8.50 -7.49
C ASP A 274 5.75 -8.19 -6.81
N ARG A 275 5.67 -7.05 -6.09
CA ARG A 275 4.40 -6.56 -5.53
C ARG A 275 3.40 -6.26 -6.63
N ILE A 276 3.82 -5.58 -7.69
CA ILE A 276 2.96 -5.22 -8.81
C ILE A 276 2.47 -6.48 -9.54
N TRP A 277 3.32 -7.49 -9.70
CA TRP A 277 2.90 -8.79 -10.23
C TRP A 277 1.88 -9.50 -9.34
N TRP A 278 2.10 -9.51 -8.02
CA TRP A 278 1.11 -10.05 -7.09
C TRP A 278 -0.23 -9.32 -7.16
N ASN A 279 -0.22 -7.98 -7.24
CA ASN A 279 -1.42 -7.18 -7.41
C ASN A 279 -2.15 -7.57 -8.70
N TRP A 280 -1.43 -7.73 -9.82
CA TRP A 280 -1.99 -8.20 -11.08
C TRP A 280 -2.65 -9.59 -10.95
N GLN A 281 -2.02 -10.52 -10.22
CA GLN A 281 -2.58 -11.84 -9.93
C GLN A 281 -3.89 -11.71 -9.11
N GLN A 282 -3.94 -10.82 -8.12
CA GLN A 282 -5.12 -10.62 -7.27
C GLN A 282 -6.35 -10.11 -8.05
N LEU A 283 -6.17 -9.38 -9.15
CA LEU A 283 -7.31 -8.84 -9.92
C LEU A 283 -8.23 -9.92 -10.49
N ASP A 284 -7.69 -11.12 -10.75
CA ASP A 284 -8.45 -12.30 -11.18
C ASP A 284 -7.72 -13.56 -10.71
N LEU A 285 -7.65 -13.72 -9.39
CA LEU A 285 -6.84 -14.76 -8.75
C LEU A 285 -7.11 -16.19 -9.29
N PRO A 286 -8.37 -16.62 -9.53
CA PRO A 286 -8.63 -17.96 -10.06
C PRO A 286 -7.98 -18.23 -11.42
N ASN A 287 -7.90 -17.22 -12.29
CA ASN A 287 -7.34 -17.37 -13.63
C ASN A 287 -5.87 -16.96 -13.71
N ARG A 288 -5.42 -16.01 -12.89
CA ARG A 288 -4.09 -15.38 -12.98
C ARG A 288 -3.07 -15.94 -12.01
N LEU A 289 -3.47 -16.62 -10.93
CA LEU A 289 -2.52 -17.14 -9.94
C LEU A 289 -1.44 -18.01 -10.59
N PHE A 290 -1.81 -18.85 -11.55
CA PHE A 290 -0.89 -19.73 -12.27
C PHE A 290 -0.77 -19.41 -13.77
N ASP A 291 -1.18 -18.20 -14.18
CA ASP A 291 -0.95 -17.74 -15.56
C ASP A 291 0.53 -17.45 -15.76
N VAL A 292 1.14 -18.14 -16.73
CA VAL A 292 2.52 -17.94 -17.14
C VAL A 292 2.68 -18.30 -18.62
N SER A 293 3.42 -17.48 -19.35
CA SER A 293 3.68 -17.65 -20.78
C SER A 293 4.97 -16.90 -21.16
N GLY A 294 5.37 -17.00 -22.42
CA GLY A 294 6.56 -16.34 -22.96
C GLY A 294 7.67 -17.31 -23.37
N ARG A 295 8.68 -16.79 -24.05
CA ARG A 295 9.81 -17.56 -24.60
C ARG A 295 10.88 -17.81 -23.53
N SER A 296 11.57 -18.94 -23.61
CA SER A 296 12.66 -19.31 -22.70
C SER A 296 13.98 -18.57 -22.95
N SER A 297 14.16 -18.00 -24.15
CA SER A 297 15.33 -17.19 -24.54
C SER A 297 14.91 -16.14 -25.56
N VAL A 298 15.69 -15.06 -25.66
CA VAL A 298 15.47 -13.98 -26.63
C VAL A 298 15.63 -14.52 -28.06
N ASP A 299 16.80 -15.13 -28.31
CA ASP A 299 17.15 -15.67 -29.62
C ASP A 299 16.76 -17.15 -29.76
N PRO A 300 16.40 -17.62 -30.97
CA PRO A 300 16.21 -19.03 -31.25
C PRO A 300 17.50 -19.85 -31.03
N PRO A 301 17.38 -21.14 -30.63
CA PRO A 301 16.13 -21.85 -30.37
C PRO A 301 15.55 -21.53 -28.98
N PHE A 302 14.26 -21.18 -28.94
CA PHE A 302 13.51 -21.01 -27.69
C PHE A 302 12.32 -21.98 -27.64
N VAL A 303 11.86 -22.27 -26.43
CA VAL A 303 10.57 -22.92 -26.17
C VAL A 303 9.65 -21.96 -25.43
N ASN A 304 8.35 -22.19 -25.50
CA ASN A 304 7.43 -21.48 -24.60
C ASN A 304 7.53 -22.11 -23.21
N ILE A 305 7.74 -21.27 -22.20
CA ILE A 305 7.81 -21.74 -20.82
C ILE A 305 6.45 -22.26 -20.37
N THR A 306 6.49 -23.14 -19.38
CA THR A 306 5.31 -23.64 -18.69
C THR A 306 5.55 -23.57 -17.19
N LEU A 307 4.53 -23.85 -16.40
CA LEU A 307 4.65 -24.03 -14.95
C LEU A 307 5.73 -25.08 -14.54
N ALA A 308 6.12 -25.99 -15.43
CA ALA A 308 7.17 -26.97 -15.16
C ALA A 308 8.59 -26.48 -15.49
N PHE A 309 8.74 -25.32 -16.11
CA PHE A 309 10.04 -24.75 -16.45
C PHE A 309 10.86 -24.51 -15.18
N GLY A 310 12.13 -24.91 -15.19
CA GLY A 310 13.02 -24.83 -14.04
C GLY A 310 13.75 -23.49 -13.95
N LEU A 311 13.70 -22.86 -12.77
CA LEU A 311 14.40 -21.62 -12.46
C LEU A 311 15.81 -21.94 -11.95
N LYS A 312 16.80 -21.74 -12.81
CA LYS A 312 18.22 -21.96 -12.55
C LYS A 312 18.77 -20.85 -11.64
N MET A 313 19.40 -21.21 -10.52
CA MET A 313 20.08 -20.28 -9.60
C MET A 313 21.57 -20.63 -9.39
N LEU A 314 22.16 -21.38 -10.33
CA LEU A 314 23.51 -21.93 -10.25
C LEU A 314 23.76 -22.63 -8.90
N ASN A 315 24.77 -22.24 -8.14
CA ASN A 315 25.07 -22.80 -6.81
C ASN A 315 24.47 -21.99 -5.65
N LEU A 316 23.73 -20.92 -5.95
CA LEU A 316 23.15 -20.05 -4.92
C LEU A 316 21.92 -20.69 -4.27
N ALA A 317 21.12 -21.40 -5.07
CA ALA A 317 19.98 -22.18 -4.58
C ALA A 317 19.65 -23.35 -5.52
N PRO A 318 18.95 -24.39 -5.02
CA PRO A 318 18.40 -25.45 -5.87
C PRO A 318 17.46 -24.90 -6.94
N LEU A 319 17.45 -25.58 -8.08
CA LEU A 319 16.49 -25.33 -9.15
C LEU A 319 15.07 -25.66 -8.68
N VAL A 320 14.15 -24.72 -8.88
CA VAL A 320 12.72 -24.89 -8.57
C VAL A 320 11.88 -24.63 -9.82
N PRO A 321 10.79 -25.39 -10.04
CA PRO A 321 9.91 -25.13 -11.16
C PRO A 321 9.05 -23.89 -10.91
N ILE A 322 8.64 -23.18 -11.97
CA ILE A 322 7.83 -21.95 -11.88
C ILE A 322 6.59 -22.15 -10.99
N ARG A 323 5.88 -23.29 -11.11
CA ARG A 323 4.69 -23.58 -10.30
C ARG A 323 4.87 -23.36 -8.80
N ASP A 324 6.07 -23.57 -8.27
CA ASP A 324 6.33 -23.53 -6.83
C ASP A 324 6.56 -22.09 -6.33
N ILE A 325 6.71 -21.10 -7.24
CA ILE A 325 6.92 -19.68 -6.88
C ILE A 325 5.73 -18.78 -7.27
N MET A 326 4.65 -19.35 -7.80
CA MET A 326 3.53 -18.56 -8.32
C MET A 326 2.67 -17.96 -7.20
N ASP A 327 2.50 -18.69 -6.09
CA ASP A 327 1.78 -18.21 -4.92
C ASP A 327 2.78 -17.80 -3.82
N PRO A 328 2.94 -16.51 -3.50
CA PRO A 328 3.86 -16.04 -2.47
C PRO A 328 3.52 -16.56 -1.07
N ARG A 329 2.30 -17.08 -0.86
CA ARG A 329 1.83 -17.61 0.43
C ARG A 329 2.16 -19.09 0.62
N SER A 330 2.71 -19.74 -0.40
CA SER A 330 3.11 -21.16 -0.36
C SER A 330 4.62 -21.30 -0.21
N GLU A 331 5.07 -22.45 0.30
CA GLU A 331 6.48 -22.82 0.33
C GLU A 331 7.02 -22.84 -1.11
N PRO A 332 8.23 -22.31 -1.38
CA PRO A 332 9.24 -21.84 -0.41
C PRO A 332 9.17 -20.34 -0.08
N LEU A 333 8.18 -19.60 -0.59
CA LEU A 333 8.18 -18.13 -0.54
C LEU A 333 7.75 -17.58 0.82
N CYS A 334 6.61 -18.07 1.33
CA CYS A 334 6.09 -17.74 2.66
C CYS A 334 6.04 -16.26 3.03
N TYR A 335 5.58 -15.40 2.12
CA TYR A 335 5.37 -13.98 2.40
C TYR A 335 4.00 -13.46 1.94
N ARG A 336 3.61 -12.33 2.51
CA ARG A 336 2.41 -11.57 2.18
C ARG A 336 2.67 -10.07 2.34
N ARG A 337 1.69 -9.25 1.98
CA ARG A 337 1.75 -7.80 2.10
C ARG A 337 0.55 -7.24 2.86
N ASP A 338 -0.62 -7.87 2.69
CA ASP A 338 -1.87 -7.46 3.33
C ASP A 338 -2.23 -8.37 4.55
N LEU A 339 -3.25 -7.98 5.30
CA LEU A 339 -3.79 -8.74 6.44
C LEU A 339 -4.22 -10.17 6.07
N THR A 340 -4.05 -11.12 7.01
CA THR A 340 -4.52 -12.50 6.83
C THR A 340 -6.03 -12.54 6.96
N SER A 341 -6.64 -13.60 6.44
CA SER A 341 -8.06 -13.89 6.69
C SER A 341 -8.39 -13.93 8.18
N GLU A 342 -7.51 -14.48 9.03
CA GLU A 342 -7.70 -14.52 10.49
C GLU A 342 -7.65 -13.12 11.12
N GLN A 343 -6.68 -12.30 10.74
CA GLN A 343 -6.60 -10.91 11.22
C GLN A 343 -7.80 -10.07 10.77
N LYS A 344 -8.25 -10.24 9.53
CA LYS A 344 -9.47 -9.59 9.02
C LYS A 344 -10.68 -10.03 9.83
N ILE A 345 -10.87 -11.34 10.05
CA ILE A 345 -11.98 -11.87 10.85
C ILE A 345 -11.93 -11.36 12.29
N ASN A 346 -10.76 -11.35 12.93
CA ASN A 346 -10.58 -10.85 14.29
C ASN A 346 -11.06 -9.39 14.44
N TYR A 347 -10.71 -8.53 13.48
CA TYR A 347 -11.23 -7.15 13.45
C TYR A 347 -12.76 -7.11 13.26
N LEU A 348 -13.28 -7.84 12.27
CA LEU A 348 -14.72 -7.86 11.95
C LEU A 348 -15.56 -8.38 13.13
N ASP A 349 -15.07 -9.40 13.83
CA ASP A 349 -15.72 -9.97 15.01
C ASP A 349 -15.68 -9.02 16.21
N ALA A 350 -14.59 -8.27 16.40
CA ALA A 350 -14.51 -7.25 17.43
C ALA A 350 -15.51 -6.10 17.21
N VAL A 351 -15.69 -5.64 15.96
CA VAL A 351 -16.73 -4.65 15.61
C VAL A 351 -18.12 -5.19 15.89
N LYS A 352 -18.42 -6.43 15.46
CA LYS A 352 -19.72 -7.09 15.75
C LYS A 352 -19.97 -7.23 17.24
N CYS A 353 -18.92 -7.46 18.03
CA CYS A 353 -19.02 -7.49 19.48
C CYS A 353 -19.48 -6.13 20.04
N LEU A 354 -18.95 -5.00 19.56
CA LEU A 354 -19.45 -3.67 19.98
C LEU A 354 -20.90 -3.42 19.53
N GLN A 355 -21.27 -3.92 18.35
CA GLN A 355 -22.64 -3.89 17.83
C GLN A 355 -23.63 -4.75 18.64
N ALA A 356 -23.14 -5.76 19.37
CA ALA A 356 -23.97 -6.61 20.23
C ALA A 356 -24.00 -6.16 21.70
N ARG A 357 -23.02 -5.37 22.14
CA ARG A 357 -22.93 -4.86 23.51
C ARG A 357 -23.88 -3.68 23.73
N PRO A 358 -24.51 -3.56 24.91
CA PRO A 358 -25.39 -2.43 25.21
C PRO A 358 -24.60 -1.13 25.33
N ALA A 359 -25.19 -0.02 24.91
CA ALA A 359 -24.61 1.32 25.07
C ALA A 359 -24.20 1.58 26.54
N ASN A 360 -23.09 2.29 26.70
CA ASN A 360 -22.52 2.72 27.98
C ASN A 360 -22.47 4.26 28.07
N GLY A 361 -22.83 4.97 27.00
CA GLY A 361 -22.92 6.42 26.99
C GLY A 361 -24.18 6.98 27.64
N THR A 362 -24.23 8.30 27.73
CA THR A 362 -25.37 9.05 28.29
C THR A 362 -26.40 9.45 27.21
N ILE A 363 -26.13 9.15 25.94
CA ILE A 363 -26.95 9.56 24.80
C ILE A 363 -28.10 8.56 24.64
N LYS A 364 -29.30 8.95 25.05
CA LYS A 364 -30.49 8.08 25.15
C LYS A 364 -30.89 7.34 23.87
N ALA A 365 -30.49 7.86 22.70
CA ALA A 365 -30.84 7.26 21.42
C ALA A 365 -29.90 6.09 21.06
N ALA A 366 -28.68 6.06 21.60
CA ALA A 366 -27.72 4.97 21.39
C ALA A 366 -28.20 3.69 22.10
N ARG A 367 -28.15 2.56 21.39
CA ARG A 367 -28.57 1.26 21.92
C ARG A 367 -27.41 0.32 22.14
N THR A 368 -26.41 0.40 21.28
CA THR A 368 -25.21 -0.45 21.32
C THR A 368 -23.97 0.34 21.69
N ARG A 369 -22.88 -0.35 22.07
CA ARG A 369 -21.57 0.31 22.26
C ARG A 369 -21.06 0.92 20.97
N PHE A 370 -21.37 0.31 19.83
CA PHE A 370 -21.07 0.88 18.51
C PHE A 370 -21.85 2.17 18.26
N ASP A 371 -23.12 2.23 18.68
CA ASP A 371 -23.95 3.43 18.55
C ASP A 371 -23.41 4.60 19.39
N ASP A 372 -22.72 4.35 20.52
CA ASP A 372 -22.12 5.43 21.31
C ASP A 372 -21.08 6.22 20.49
N PHE A 373 -20.33 5.55 19.60
CA PHE A 373 -19.37 6.21 18.70
C PHE A 373 -20.09 7.08 17.67
N GLN A 374 -21.11 6.52 17.02
CA GLN A 374 -21.94 7.25 16.06
C GLN A 374 -22.64 8.45 16.72
N ALA A 375 -23.14 8.28 17.94
CA ALA A 375 -23.83 9.32 18.69
C ALA A 375 -22.92 10.49 19.11
N VAL A 376 -21.68 10.21 19.51
CA VAL A 376 -20.71 11.28 19.83
C VAL A 376 -20.35 12.07 18.58
N HIS A 377 -20.14 11.40 17.46
CA HIS A 377 -19.88 12.07 16.18
C HIS A 377 -21.07 12.93 15.73
N ILE A 378 -22.30 12.43 15.83
CA ILE A 378 -23.52 13.20 15.55
C ILE A 378 -23.56 14.47 16.40
N ASN A 379 -23.34 14.36 17.71
CA ASN A 379 -23.45 15.48 18.65
C ASN A 379 -22.35 16.54 18.48
N LEU A 380 -21.18 16.13 17.99
CA LEU A 380 -20.04 17.02 17.80
C LEU A 380 -19.80 17.40 16.33
N GLY A 381 -20.65 16.96 15.40
CA GLY A 381 -20.42 17.07 13.95
C GLY A 381 -20.08 18.48 13.47
N ASP A 382 -20.67 19.52 14.06
CA ASP A 382 -20.38 20.93 13.73
C ASP A 382 -19.19 21.52 14.51
N GLU A 383 -18.78 20.89 15.60
CA GLU A 383 -17.60 21.25 16.40
C GLU A 383 -16.31 20.56 15.93
N ILE A 384 -16.38 19.54 15.07
CA ILE A 384 -15.22 18.71 14.70
C ILE A 384 -14.92 18.71 13.20
N HIS A 385 -15.82 19.23 12.37
CA HIS A 385 -15.60 19.38 10.93
C HIS A 385 -15.41 20.84 10.55
N THR A 386 -14.58 21.08 9.54
CA THR A 386 -14.29 22.36 8.90
C THR A 386 -13.64 23.36 9.85
N VAL A 387 -12.85 22.81 10.78
CA VAL A 387 -12.22 23.46 11.93
C VAL A 387 -10.79 22.96 12.12
N GLY A 388 -9.96 23.72 12.84
CA GLY A 388 -8.54 23.41 13.01
C GLY A 388 -8.26 22.10 13.77
N GLN A 389 -9.16 21.68 14.64
CA GLN A 389 -9.05 20.44 15.42
C GLN A 389 -9.57 19.18 14.69
N PHE A 390 -10.00 19.27 13.42
CA PHE A 390 -10.56 18.15 12.67
C PHE A 390 -9.66 16.91 12.71
N LEU A 391 -8.40 17.04 12.29
CA LEU A 391 -7.44 15.92 12.25
C LEU A 391 -7.09 15.37 13.65
N PRO A 392 -6.67 16.20 14.64
CA PRO A 392 -6.43 15.71 16.01
C PRO A 392 -7.63 14.99 16.64
N TRP A 393 -8.85 15.49 16.40
CA TRP A 393 -10.06 14.90 16.95
C TRP A 393 -10.31 13.50 16.36
N HIS A 394 -10.26 13.36 15.04
CA HIS A 394 -10.47 12.06 14.39
C HIS A 394 -9.38 11.05 14.73
N ARG A 395 -8.11 11.48 14.85
CA ARG A 395 -7.01 10.64 15.34
C ARG A 395 -7.31 10.05 16.73
N ARG A 396 -7.71 10.89 17.69
CA ARG A 396 -8.09 10.42 19.03
C ARG A 396 -9.36 9.56 19.00
N PHE A 397 -10.32 9.86 18.12
CA PHE A 397 -11.53 9.05 17.97
C PHE A 397 -11.22 7.62 17.50
N LEU A 398 -10.30 7.47 16.53
CA LEU A 398 -9.81 6.17 16.06
C LEU A 398 -9.06 5.40 17.16
N ASN A 399 -8.18 6.08 17.89
CA ASN A 399 -7.43 5.46 18.98
C ASN A 399 -8.38 5.00 20.12
N VAL A 400 -9.38 5.79 20.50
CA VAL A 400 -10.41 5.37 21.48
C VAL A 400 -11.24 4.19 20.96
N PHE A 401 -11.55 4.16 19.65
CA PHE A 401 -12.22 3.03 19.03
C PHE A 401 -11.38 1.75 19.11
N GLU A 402 -10.08 1.83 18.77
CA GLU A 402 -9.15 0.72 18.89
C GLU A 402 -9.03 0.22 20.35
N GLU A 403 -8.82 1.13 21.31
CA GLU A 403 -8.76 0.82 22.73
C GLU A 403 -10.04 0.10 23.21
N THR A 404 -11.20 0.52 22.70
CA THR A 404 -12.50 -0.10 23.04
C THR A 404 -12.64 -1.49 22.41
N LEU A 405 -12.21 -1.67 21.15
CA LEU A 405 -12.16 -2.99 20.52
C LEU A 405 -11.27 -3.97 21.32
N LYS A 406 -10.10 -3.50 21.78
CA LYS A 406 -9.16 -4.30 22.58
C LYS A 406 -9.72 -4.63 23.96
N SER A 407 -10.12 -3.61 24.71
CA SER A 407 -10.50 -3.74 26.12
C SER A 407 -11.88 -4.37 26.32
N GLU A 408 -12.85 -4.11 25.44
CA GLU A 408 -14.21 -4.64 25.57
C GLU A 408 -14.43 -5.90 24.71
N CYS A 409 -13.76 -6.03 23.56
CA CYS A 409 -14.05 -7.10 22.59
C CYS A 409 -12.90 -8.06 22.32
N GLY A 410 -11.78 -7.94 23.04
CA GLY A 410 -10.66 -8.87 22.95
C GLY A 410 -9.93 -8.82 21.60
N PHE A 411 -10.05 -7.71 20.87
CA PHE A 411 -9.29 -7.50 19.66
C PHE A 411 -7.79 -7.55 19.97
N THR A 412 -7.04 -8.40 19.26
CA THR A 412 -5.59 -8.57 19.48
C THR A 412 -4.72 -7.90 18.42
N GLY A 413 -5.34 -7.30 17.40
CA GLY A 413 -4.65 -6.53 16.35
C GLY A 413 -4.53 -5.05 16.67
N THR A 414 -4.09 -4.29 15.66
CA THR A 414 -4.16 -2.83 15.59
C THR A 414 -5.20 -2.43 14.54
N LEU A 415 -5.78 -1.23 14.66
CA LEU A 415 -6.83 -0.74 13.76
C LEU A 415 -6.28 -0.69 12.33
N PRO A 416 -6.86 -1.46 11.39
CA PRO A 416 -6.40 -1.43 10.02
C PRO A 416 -6.87 -0.15 9.32
N TYR A 417 -6.18 0.20 8.23
CA TYR A 417 -6.60 1.26 7.32
C TYR A 417 -6.93 0.70 5.94
N TRP A 418 -7.78 1.40 5.20
CA TRP A 418 -8.06 1.10 3.80
C TRP A 418 -7.25 2.05 2.91
N ASP A 419 -6.18 1.52 2.30
CA ASP A 419 -5.42 2.27 1.29
C ASP A 419 -6.17 2.32 -0.04
N TRP A 420 -7.17 3.20 -0.09
CA TRP A 420 -7.99 3.41 -1.29
C TRP A 420 -7.15 3.77 -2.52
N SER A 421 -5.93 4.31 -2.36
CA SER A 421 -5.11 4.76 -3.49
C SER A 421 -4.61 3.58 -4.30
N ARG A 422 -4.24 2.48 -3.61
CA ARG A 422 -3.86 1.22 -4.26
C ARG A 422 -4.97 0.67 -5.14
N ASP A 423 -6.22 0.82 -4.70
CA ASP A 423 -7.37 0.32 -5.45
C ASP A 423 -7.72 1.25 -6.61
N VAL A 424 -7.84 2.54 -6.36
CA VAL A 424 -8.20 3.52 -7.39
C VAL A 424 -7.14 3.66 -8.45
N ASP A 425 -5.86 3.68 -8.11
CA ASP A 425 -4.81 3.77 -9.11
C ASP A 425 -4.89 2.57 -10.05
N VAL A 426 -5.14 1.36 -9.53
CA VAL A 426 -5.25 0.13 -10.34
C VAL A 426 -6.56 0.06 -11.13
N PHE A 427 -7.69 0.26 -10.47
CA PHE A 427 -9.02 0.00 -11.03
C PHE A 427 -9.69 1.22 -11.64
N ASN A 428 -9.27 2.45 -11.26
CA ASN A 428 -9.96 3.70 -11.51
C ASN A 428 -11.42 3.70 -11.00
N LYS A 429 -11.66 2.97 -9.90
CA LYS A 429 -12.96 2.82 -9.22
C LYS A 429 -12.76 2.15 -7.87
N ILE A 430 -13.74 2.33 -6.98
CA ILE A 430 -13.66 1.75 -5.63
C ILE A 430 -14.32 0.37 -5.53
N ASP A 431 -15.31 0.08 -6.37
CA ASP A 431 -16.18 -1.10 -6.25
C ASP A 431 -15.46 -2.45 -6.43
N ASN A 432 -14.22 -2.43 -6.93
CA ASN A 432 -13.33 -3.58 -7.03
C ASN A 432 -12.38 -3.76 -5.84
N SER A 433 -12.43 -2.87 -4.85
CA SER A 433 -11.56 -2.95 -3.68
C SER A 433 -11.78 -4.26 -2.91
N PRO A 434 -10.70 -4.95 -2.49
CA PRO A 434 -10.79 -6.10 -1.59
C PRO A 434 -11.46 -5.80 -0.25
N VAL A 435 -11.59 -4.52 0.14
CA VAL A 435 -12.31 -4.12 1.34
C VAL A 435 -13.80 -4.48 1.26
N PHE A 436 -14.36 -4.65 0.06
CA PHE A 436 -15.76 -5.00 -0.16
C PHE A 436 -16.01 -6.51 -0.28
N ASP A 437 -15.00 -7.35 -0.01
CA ASP A 437 -15.15 -8.81 0.00
C ASP A 437 -16.30 -9.25 0.94
N PRO A 438 -17.18 -10.18 0.52
CA PRO A 438 -18.35 -10.56 1.29
C PRO A 438 -18.06 -11.43 2.53
N VAL A 439 -16.83 -11.93 2.68
CA VAL A 439 -16.43 -12.80 3.80
C VAL A 439 -15.38 -12.11 4.67
N TYR A 440 -14.31 -11.60 4.05
CA TYR A 440 -13.16 -11.00 4.72
C TYR A 440 -13.15 -9.46 4.65
N GLY A 441 -14.20 -8.86 4.08
CA GLY A 441 -14.36 -7.41 3.97
C GLY A 441 -15.66 -6.93 4.62
N PHE A 442 -16.19 -5.81 4.13
CA PHE A 442 -17.32 -5.08 4.70
C PHE A 442 -18.61 -5.25 3.89
N GLY A 443 -18.60 -6.14 2.88
CA GLY A 443 -19.72 -6.31 1.95
C GLY A 443 -19.74 -5.28 0.82
N GLY A 444 -20.48 -5.59 -0.24
CA GLY A 444 -20.57 -4.76 -1.45
C GLY A 444 -21.56 -3.61 -1.35
N ASN A 445 -22.11 -3.25 -2.51
CA ASN A 445 -23.03 -2.13 -2.67
C ASN A 445 -24.43 -2.41 -2.08
N GLY A 446 -25.22 -1.34 -1.90
CA GLY A 446 -26.62 -1.41 -1.53
C GLY A 446 -27.53 -1.90 -2.66
N ILE A 447 -28.73 -2.37 -2.32
CA ILE A 447 -29.80 -2.62 -3.29
C ILE A 447 -30.05 -1.34 -4.08
N ASP A 448 -30.20 -1.46 -5.40
CA ASP A 448 -30.48 -0.31 -6.26
C ASP A 448 -31.88 0.26 -5.98
N ILE A 449 -31.91 1.54 -5.60
CA ILE A 449 -33.14 2.32 -5.41
C ILE A 449 -33.24 3.31 -6.55
N SER A 450 -34.17 3.06 -7.47
CA SER A 450 -34.43 3.95 -8.60
C SER A 450 -34.75 5.37 -8.12
N GLY A 451 -33.98 6.35 -8.60
CA GLY A 451 -34.15 7.76 -8.22
C GLY A 451 -33.46 8.17 -6.92
N TYR A 452 -32.60 7.31 -6.34
CA TYR A 452 -31.73 7.71 -5.24
C TYR A 452 -30.86 8.91 -5.66
N ASN A 453 -30.95 10.00 -4.90
CA ASN A 453 -30.30 11.27 -5.22
C ASN A 453 -29.13 11.61 -4.27
N GLY A 454 -28.75 10.68 -3.37
CA GLY A 454 -27.63 10.86 -2.43
C GLY A 454 -27.88 11.89 -1.33
N LEU A 455 -29.11 12.38 -1.15
CA LEU A 455 -29.41 13.49 -0.25
C LEU A 455 -29.60 13.02 1.19
N PHE A 456 -28.48 12.78 1.88
CA PHE A 456 -28.51 12.85 3.35
C PHE A 456 -28.14 14.24 3.88
N ASN A 457 -27.56 15.11 3.04
CA ASN A 457 -27.38 16.52 3.32
C ASN A 457 -27.52 17.35 2.03
N ASN A 458 -27.60 18.69 2.15
CA ASN A 458 -27.62 19.65 1.02
C ASN A 458 -26.32 19.62 0.16
N LEU A 459 -25.66 18.47 0.00
CA LEU A 459 -24.48 18.26 -0.85
C LEU A 459 -24.74 18.70 -2.29
N SER A 460 -25.95 18.48 -2.82
CA SER A 460 -26.36 19.02 -4.14
C SER A 460 -26.37 20.55 -4.21
N ARG A 461 -26.51 21.24 -3.08
CA ARG A 461 -26.40 22.71 -3.00
C ARG A 461 -24.95 23.19 -2.97
N LEU A 462 -24.05 22.37 -2.45
CA LEU A 462 -22.61 22.65 -2.35
C LEU A 462 -21.83 22.16 -3.59
N VAL A 463 -22.37 21.16 -4.29
CA VAL A 463 -21.84 20.56 -5.52
C VAL A 463 -22.98 20.52 -6.55
N PRO A 464 -23.16 21.59 -7.34
CA PRO A 464 -24.31 21.75 -8.26
C PRO A 464 -24.49 20.62 -9.28
N ASP A 465 -23.40 19.93 -9.64
CA ASP A 465 -23.37 18.81 -10.58
C ASP A 465 -23.15 17.46 -9.89
N TYR A 466 -23.64 17.29 -8.65
CA TYR A 466 -23.50 16.02 -7.94
C TYR A 466 -24.19 14.88 -8.70
N LEU A 467 -23.42 13.84 -9.05
CA LEU A 467 -23.92 12.64 -9.69
C LEU A 467 -24.14 11.58 -8.62
N PRO A 468 -25.36 11.05 -8.42
CA PRO A 468 -25.60 10.00 -7.44
C PRO A 468 -24.97 8.68 -7.89
N GLY A 469 -24.46 7.92 -6.91
CA GLY A 469 -23.95 6.57 -7.12
C GLY A 469 -25.06 5.57 -7.45
N THR A 470 -24.64 4.36 -7.81
CA THR A 470 -25.55 3.21 -8.00
C THR A 470 -25.84 2.55 -6.65
N GLY A 471 -27.05 2.04 -6.40
CA GLY A 471 -27.42 1.49 -5.09
C GLY A 471 -28.39 2.40 -4.33
N GLY A 472 -28.07 2.75 -3.08
CA GLY A 472 -28.88 3.62 -2.22
C GLY A 472 -29.71 2.89 -1.18
N GLY A 473 -29.89 1.57 -1.32
CA GLY A 473 -30.57 0.71 -0.35
C GLY A 473 -29.63 -0.03 0.58
N CYS A 474 -30.19 -0.98 1.33
CA CYS A 474 -29.44 -1.83 2.26
C CYS A 474 -28.34 -2.62 1.55
N ILE A 475 -27.18 -2.76 2.19
CA ILE A 475 -26.20 -3.77 1.77
C ILE A 475 -26.78 -5.17 1.96
N THR A 476 -26.51 -6.09 1.03
CA THR A 476 -27.05 -7.46 1.04
C THR A 476 -25.99 -8.53 1.21
N THR A 477 -24.72 -8.12 1.24
CA THR A 477 -23.56 -9.00 1.34
C THR A 477 -22.65 -8.51 2.45
N GLY A 478 -21.77 -9.38 2.92
CA GLY A 478 -20.80 -9.02 3.94
C GLY A 478 -21.22 -9.34 5.37
N PRO A 479 -20.28 -9.26 6.32
CA PRO A 479 -20.49 -9.57 7.72
C PRO A 479 -21.53 -8.68 8.42
N PHE A 480 -21.81 -7.49 7.87
CA PHE A 480 -22.66 -6.47 8.48
C PHE A 480 -24.04 -6.31 7.82
N ALA A 481 -24.39 -7.15 6.82
CA ALA A 481 -25.63 -7.00 6.04
C ALA A 481 -26.93 -7.11 6.87
N SER A 482 -26.87 -7.75 8.03
CA SER A 482 -28.01 -7.90 8.94
C SER A 482 -27.99 -6.94 10.13
N TYR A 483 -27.00 -6.05 10.20
CA TYR A 483 -26.92 -5.08 11.29
C TYR A 483 -27.94 -3.95 11.08
N ASN A 484 -28.70 -3.65 12.14
CA ASN A 484 -29.63 -2.54 12.18
C ASN A 484 -29.03 -1.41 13.00
N LEU A 485 -28.79 -0.29 12.33
CA LEU A 485 -28.46 0.99 12.95
C LEU A 485 -29.66 1.52 13.73
N SER A 486 -29.40 2.22 14.82
CA SER A 486 -30.43 2.88 15.64
C SER A 486 -30.43 4.40 15.53
N LEU A 487 -29.39 4.96 14.91
CA LEU A 487 -29.14 6.38 14.72
C LEU A 487 -28.87 6.66 13.25
N GLY A 488 -29.29 7.83 12.80
CA GLY A 488 -29.18 8.25 11.41
C GLY A 488 -30.31 7.72 10.53
N PRO A 489 -30.41 8.15 9.26
CA PRO A 489 -29.48 9.10 8.63
C PRO A 489 -29.54 10.51 9.24
N GLY A 490 -28.42 11.22 9.28
CA GLY A 490 -28.31 12.54 9.90
C GLY A 490 -28.33 12.47 11.42
N THR A 491 -29.10 13.36 12.07
CA THR A 491 -29.11 13.50 13.54
C THR A 491 -30.29 12.80 14.22
N ILE A 492 -31.13 12.08 13.47
CA ILE A 492 -32.37 11.49 13.99
C ILE A 492 -32.18 10.05 14.48
N PRO A 493 -32.83 9.65 15.60
CA PRO A 493 -32.89 8.24 16.01
C PRO A 493 -33.85 7.44 15.13
N THR A 494 -33.33 6.65 14.19
CA THR A 494 -34.14 5.82 13.28
C THR A 494 -33.52 4.44 13.08
N ASN A 495 -34.36 3.39 13.21
CA ASN A 495 -33.92 2.03 12.93
C ASN A 495 -33.89 1.77 11.43
N HIS A 496 -32.73 1.39 10.91
CA HIS A 496 -32.55 1.08 9.51
C HIS A 496 -31.30 0.20 9.30
N CYS A 497 -31.14 -0.35 8.11
CA CYS A 497 -29.96 -1.12 7.72
C CYS A 497 -28.81 -0.18 7.31
N ILE A 498 -27.58 -0.69 7.23
CA ILE A 498 -26.48 0.03 6.58
C ILE A 498 -26.80 0.18 5.08
N THR A 499 -26.78 1.41 4.58
CA THR A 499 -26.98 1.71 3.15
C THR A 499 -25.68 2.11 2.47
N ARG A 500 -25.50 1.73 1.20
CA ARG A 500 -24.36 2.16 0.36
C ARG A 500 -24.82 2.49 -1.05
N ALA A 501 -24.11 3.42 -1.69
CA ALA A 501 -24.40 3.85 -3.05
C ALA A 501 -23.09 4.15 -3.79
N PHE A 502 -22.40 3.10 -4.24
CA PHE A 502 -21.09 3.24 -4.87
C PHE A 502 -21.09 4.23 -6.03
N ASN A 503 -20.13 5.14 -5.97
CA ASN A 503 -20.00 6.28 -6.85
C ASN A 503 -18.55 6.43 -7.34
N ASN A 504 -18.25 5.77 -8.44
CA ASN A 504 -16.90 5.74 -8.99
C ASN A 504 -16.47 7.07 -9.63
N GLU A 505 -17.38 8.01 -9.87
CA GLU A 505 -17.04 9.35 -10.37
C GLU A 505 -16.06 10.08 -9.44
N TYR A 506 -16.27 9.90 -8.13
CA TYR A 506 -15.44 10.54 -7.11
C TYR A 506 -14.21 9.73 -6.71
N SER A 507 -14.01 8.54 -7.30
CA SER A 507 -12.83 7.71 -7.03
C SER A 507 -11.53 8.43 -7.37
N SER A 508 -11.51 9.32 -8.37
CA SER A 508 -10.32 10.11 -8.74
C SER A 508 -9.75 10.96 -7.58
N ARG A 509 -10.58 11.34 -6.59
CA ARG A 509 -10.18 12.05 -5.35
C ARG A 509 -9.35 11.19 -4.41
N LEU A 510 -9.33 9.89 -4.68
CA LEU A 510 -8.71 8.85 -3.89
C LEU A 510 -7.54 8.22 -4.66
N SER A 511 -6.77 8.99 -5.43
CA SER A 511 -5.57 8.50 -6.11
C SER A 511 -4.30 8.84 -5.33
N SER A 512 -3.19 8.15 -5.59
CA SER A 512 -1.88 8.54 -5.04
C SER A 512 -1.50 9.98 -5.43
N ALA A 513 -1.90 10.42 -6.62
CA ALA A 513 -1.67 11.77 -7.11
C ALA A 513 -2.39 12.82 -6.25
N GLU A 514 -3.58 12.53 -5.74
CA GLU A 514 -4.29 13.44 -4.81
C GLU A 514 -3.66 13.43 -3.41
N ILE A 515 -3.17 12.26 -2.94
CA ILE A 515 -2.36 12.17 -1.71
C ILE A 515 -1.13 13.06 -1.83
N ALA A 516 -0.43 12.97 -2.96
CA ALA A 516 0.71 13.81 -3.27
C ALA A 516 0.39 15.31 -3.30
N ASN A 517 -0.68 15.69 -4.00
CA ASN A 517 -1.12 17.07 -4.09
C ASN A 517 -1.48 17.67 -2.71
N THR A 518 -1.90 16.82 -1.78
CA THR A 518 -2.25 17.22 -0.42
C THR A 518 -1.03 17.24 0.49
N THR A 519 -0.19 16.21 0.47
CA THR A 519 1.00 16.10 1.33
C THR A 519 2.11 17.11 1.00
N LYS A 520 2.10 17.71 -0.21
CA LYS A 520 3.00 18.82 -0.54
C LYS A 520 2.64 20.17 0.10
N GLN A 521 1.44 20.31 0.68
CA GLN A 521 0.99 21.61 1.20
C GLN A 521 1.89 22.10 2.35
N PRO A 522 2.27 23.39 2.38
CA PRO A 522 3.38 23.85 3.22
C PRO A 522 3.01 24.11 4.68
N THR A 523 1.72 24.31 4.97
CA THR A 523 1.23 24.65 6.33
C THR A 523 0.09 23.72 6.72
N PHE A 524 -0.09 23.53 8.03
CA PHE A 524 -1.13 22.65 8.55
C PHE A 524 -2.53 23.03 8.05
N GLU A 525 -2.88 24.33 8.05
CA GLU A 525 -4.24 24.75 7.65
C GLU A 525 -4.52 24.47 6.17
N ILE A 526 -3.55 24.72 5.29
CA ILE A 526 -3.71 24.44 3.85
C ILE A 526 -3.77 22.92 3.64
N PHE A 527 -2.90 22.15 4.30
CA PHE A 527 -2.93 20.69 4.27
C PHE A 527 -4.29 20.14 4.71
N ARG A 528 -4.81 20.59 5.86
CA ARG A 528 -6.10 20.15 6.39
C ARG A 528 -7.25 20.54 5.45
N ILE A 529 -7.29 21.77 4.92
CA ILE A 529 -8.31 22.17 3.92
C ILE A 529 -8.25 21.28 2.68
N GLU A 530 -7.06 20.99 2.17
CA GLU A 530 -6.87 20.18 0.96
C GLU A 530 -7.14 18.69 1.20
N LEU A 531 -7.05 18.21 2.45
CA LEU A 531 -7.41 16.86 2.84
C LEU A 531 -8.92 16.72 3.06
N GLU A 532 -9.50 17.65 3.82
CA GLU A 532 -10.88 17.61 4.31
C GLU A 532 -11.90 17.91 3.20
N GLY A 533 -11.77 19.07 2.53
CA GLY A 533 -12.61 19.48 1.41
C GLY A 533 -13.75 20.43 1.75
N ILE A 534 -14.97 20.15 1.28
CA ILE A 534 -16.09 21.10 1.32
C ILE A 534 -16.61 21.29 2.75
N PRO A 535 -17.19 22.47 3.09
CA PRO A 535 -17.40 23.65 2.28
C PRO A 535 -16.24 24.66 2.35
N VAL A 536 -15.11 24.31 2.95
CA VAL A 536 -13.94 25.21 3.05
C VAL A 536 -13.15 25.28 1.73
N THR A 537 -13.38 24.32 0.83
CA THR A 537 -12.95 24.34 -0.57
C THR A 537 -14.15 24.47 -1.53
N PRO A 538 -13.93 24.87 -2.79
CA PRO A 538 -14.96 24.84 -3.83
C PRO A 538 -15.23 23.44 -4.40
N THR A 539 -14.48 22.41 -4.00
CA THR A 539 -14.49 21.07 -4.61
C THR A 539 -14.21 20.00 -3.58
N LEU A 540 -14.83 18.83 -3.72
CA LEU A 540 -14.57 17.65 -2.87
C LEU A 540 -13.08 17.28 -2.87
N LYS A 541 -12.59 16.88 -1.70
CA LYS A 541 -11.22 16.39 -1.50
C LYS A 541 -11.22 14.94 -1.03
N MET A 542 -10.08 14.39 -0.61
CA MET A 542 -9.95 12.95 -0.33
C MET A 542 -10.82 12.47 0.84
N HIS A 543 -10.99 13.26 1.90
CA HIS A 543 -11.88 12.91 3.00
C HIS A 543 -13.32 12.80 2.50
N ASP A 544 -13.81 13.84 1.81
CA ASP A 544 -15.13 13.81 1.18
C ASP A 544 -15.25 12.68 0.16
N GLY A 545 -14.20 12.49 -0.65
CA GLY A 545 -14.13 11.51 -1.72
C GLY A 545 -14.38 10.10 -1.23
N GLY A 546 -13.81 9.71 -0.10
CA GLY A 546 -14.02 8.37 0.48
C GLY A 546 -15.47 8.19 0.94
N HIS A 547 -16.03 9.22 1.57
CA HIS A 547 -17.42 9.24 2.01
C HIS A 547 -18.41 9.17 0.83
N VAL A 548 -18.25 10.05 -0.17
CA VAL A 548 -19.17 10.11 -1.32
C VAL A 548 -18.98 8.97 -2.31
N ALA A 549 -17.76 8.41 -2.42
CA ALA A 549 -17.51 7.27 -3.30
C ALA A 549 -18.19 6.01 -2.77
N VAL A 550 -18.21 5.79 -1.45
CA VAL A 550 -18.99 4.68 -0.86
C VAL A 550 -20.49 5.00 -0.88
N GLY A 551 -20.87 6.25 -0.61
CA GLY A 551 -22.26 6.69 -0.62
C GLY A 551 -23.11 6.08 0.50
N GLY A 552 -24.41 6.35 0.50
CA GLY A 552 -25.32 5.86 1.54
C GLY A 552 -24.95 6.43 2.91
N GLU A 553 -24.81 5.57 3.91
CA GLU A 553 -24.47 5.96 5.29
C GLU A 553 -23.14 6.73 5.35
N MET A 554 -22.13 6.29 4.59
CA MET A 554 -20.84 6.95 4.53
C MET A 554 -20.91 8.38 4.00
N SER A 555 -21.92 8.73 3.20
CA SER A 555 -22.06 10.11 2.69
C SER A 555 -22.72 11.09 3.66
N ASP A 556 -23.23 10.63 4.80
CA ASP A 556 -23.81 11.50 5.82
C ASP A 556 -22.74 12.03 6.79
N LYS A 557 -22.60 13.36 6.85
CA LYS A 557 -21.64 14.03 7.73
C LYS A 557 -21.80 13.63 9.20
N TYR A 558 -23.02 13.40 9.67
CA TYR A 558 -23.27 13.15 11.08
C TYR A 558 -23.22 11.66 11.40
N SER A 559 -23.91 10.84 10.61
CA SER A 559 -24.17 9.44 10.93
C SER A 559 -23.20 8.44 10.26
N SER A 560 -22.27 8.89 9.41
CA SER A 560 -21.29 8.02 8.72
C SER A 560 -20.52 7.02 9.58
N PRO A 561 -20.18 7.26 10.88
CA PRO A 561 -19.58 6.21 11.71
C PRO A 561 -20.46 4.98 11.93
N GLY A 562 -21.74 5.04 11.55
CA GLY A 562 -22.66 3.91 11.50
C GLY A 562 -22.24 2.83 10.49
N ASP A 563 -21.52 3.20 9.42
CA ASP A 563 -20.85 2.21 8.58
C ASP A 563 -19.47 1.87 9.18
N PRO A 564 -19.18 0.60 9.54
CA PRO A 564 -17.87 0.22 10.06
C PRO A 564 -16.68 0.54 9.15
N LEU A 565 -16.91 0.80 7.86
CA LEU A 565 -15.87 1.22 6.91
C LEU A 565 -15.33 2.63 7.22
N PHE A 566 -16.10 3.47 7.93
CA PHE A 566 -15.69 4.80 8.38
C PHE A 566 -14.32 4.80 9.05
N TYR A 567 -14.09 3.84 9.95
CA TYR A 567 -12.87 3.78 10.75
C TYR A 567 -11.63 3.45 9.88
N LEU A 568 -11.78 2.62 8.85
CA LEU A 568 -10.68 2.30 7.92
C LEU A 568 -10.36 3.47 6.99
N HIS A 569 -11.38 4.21 6.54
CA HIS A 569 -11.22 5.43 5.75
C HIS A 569 -10.46 6.48 6.55
N HIS A 570 -10.94 6.80 7.76
CA HIS A 570 -10.30 7.78 8.63
C HIS A 570 -8.92 7.33 9.12
N ALA A 571 -8.68 6.03 9.33
CA ALA A 571 -7.34 5.52 9.63
C ALA A 571 -6.35 5.76 8.48
N ASN A 572 -6.79 5.74 7.21
CA ASN A 572 -5.92 6.10 6.08
C ASN A 572 -5.71 7.62 5.97
N LEU A 573 -6.72 8.44 6.27
CA LEU A 573 -6.55 9.90 6.35
C LEU A 573 -5.55 10.28 7.45
N ASP A 574 -5.63 9.60 8.60
CA ASP A 574 -4.69 9.80 9.70
C ASP A 574 -3.26 9.37 9.33
N ARG A 575 -3.11 8.27 8.59
CA ARG A 575 -1.84 7.85 7.98
C ARG A 575 -1.28 8.93 7.05
N ILE A 576 -2.11 9.53 6.20
CA ILE A 576 -1.69 10.59 5.28
C ILE A 576 -1.24 11.84 6.05
N TRP A 577 -1.92 12.18 7.15
CA TRP A 577 -1.47 13.26 8.03
C TRP A 577 -0.14 12.94 8.71
N TRP A 578 0.05 11.71 9.19
CA TRP A 578 1.34 11.28 9.73
C TRP A 578 2.46 11.39 8.69
N VAL A 579 2.23 10.96 7.45
CA VAL A 579 3.18 11.14 6.34
C VAL A 579 3.51 12.63 6.17
N TRP A 580 2.51 13.52 6.14
CA TRP A 580 2.75 14.97 6.04
C TRP A 580 3.61 15.52 7.19
N GLN A 581 3.37 15.04 8.43
CA GLN A 581 4.18 15.39 9.59
C GLN A 581 5.63 14.93 9.40
N GLN A 582 5.86 13.70 8.95
CA GLN A 582 7.19 13.11 8.80
C GLN A 582 8.02 13.72 7.67
N LEU A 583 7.39 14.26 6.61
CA LEU A 583 8.09 14.95 5.53
C LEU A 583 8.91 16.16 6.01
N ASP A 584 8.55 16.77 7.14
CA ASP A 584 9.37 17.79 7.82
C ASP A 584 9.05 17.77 9.32
N ALA A 585 9.39 16.66 9.98
CA ALA A 585 9.03 16.41 11.38
C ALA A 585 9.44 17.56 12.31
N LYS A 586 10.58 18.20 12.04
CA LYS A 586 11.09 19.33 12.82
C LYS A 586 10.09 20.50 12.88
N ASN A 587 9.43 20.82 11.78
CA ASN A 587 8.50 21.95 11.71
C ASN A 587 7.03 21.52 11.74
N ARG A 588 6.72 20.28 11.36
CA ARG A 588 5.35 19.82 11.10
C ARG A 588 4.78 18.91 12.19
N LEU A 589 5.61 18.24 13.00
CA LEU A 589 5.11 17.29 14.00
C LEU A 589 4.08 17.93 14.95
N PHE A 590 4.34 19.15 15.42
CA PHE A 590 3.42 19.91 16.28
C PHE A 590 2.76 21.11 15.58
N ALA A 591 2.75 21.15 14.25
CA ALA A 591 2.10 22.23 13.51
C ALA A 591 0.58 22.13 13.68
N ILE A 592 -0.04 23.23 14.15
CA ILE A 592 -1.49 23.34 14.32
C ILE A 592 -1.95 24.77 14.02
N SER A 593 -3.10 24.89 13.37
CA SER A 593 -3.74 26.16 13.02
C SER A 593 -5.21 25.92 12.64
N GLY A 594 -5.98 26.99 12.45
CA GLY A 594 -7.39 26.92 12.08
C GLY A 594 -8.32 27.37 13.21
N ARG A 595 -9.60 27.56 12.88
CA ARG A 595 -10.63 28.06 13.80
C ARG A 595 -11.23 26.93 14.63
N SER A 596 -11.67 27.22 15.85
CA SER A 596 -12.32 26.25 16.75
C SER A 596 -13.76 25.91 16.38
N SER A 597 -14.43 26.76 15.59
CA SER A 597 -15.80 26.57 15.11
C SER A 597 -15.97 27.26 13.75
N VAL A 598 -16.98 26.81 13.00
CA VAL A 598 -17.35 27.41 11.71
C VAL A 598 -17.89 28.82 11.92
N ASP A 599 -18.88 28.94 12.81
CA ASP A 599 -19.55 30.19 13.11
C ASP A 599 -18.89 30.93 14.28
N PRO A 600 -18.85 32.29 14.24
CA PRO A 600 -18.42 33.09 15.38
C PRO A 600 -19.31 32.91 16.63
N PRO A 601 -18.77 33.07 17.83
CA PRO A 601 -17.37 33.40 18.12
C PRO A 601 -16.47 32.15 18.02
N PHE A 602 -15.40 32.25 17.22
CA PHE A 602 -14.34 31.25 17.15
C PHE A 602 -13.03 31.80 17.69
N VAL A 603 -12.17 30.91 18.17
CA VAL A 603 -10.76 31.20 18.46
C VAL A 603 -9.88 30.37 17.54
N ASN A 604 -8.62 30.76 17.37
CA ASN A 604 -7.66 29.88 16.73
C ASN A 604 -7.27 28.77 17.70
N VAL A 605 -7.32 27.51 17.23
CA VAL A 605 -6.87 26.38 18.04
C VAL A 605 -5.37 26.48 18.29
N THR A 606 -4.96 25.97 19.45
CA THR A 606 -3.54 25.85 19.83
C THR A 606 -3.30 24.44 20.32
N LEU A 607 -2.05 24.09 20.57
CA LEU A 607 -1.67 22.81 21.18
C LEU A 607 -2.36 22.55 22.54
N ALA A 608 -2.82 23.58 23.25
CA ALA A 608 -3.52 23.46 24.52
C ALA A 608 -5.05 23.31 24.38
N PHE A 609 -5.58 23.36 23.15
CA PHE A 609 -7.01 23.20 22.89
C PHE A 609 -7.46 21.79 23.29
N GLU A 610 -8.58 21.68 23.99
CA GLU A 610 -9.10 20.41 24.53
C GLU A 610 -10.03 19.72 23.52
N LEU A 611 -9.79 18.42 23.30
CA LEU A 611 -10.56 17.57 22.41
C LEU A 611 -11.66 16.85 23.20
N LYS A 612 -12.91 17.25 22.98
CA LYS A 612 -14.09 16.65 23.61
C LYS A 612 -14.41 15.28 22.99
N MET A 613 -14.45 14.22 23.80
CA MET A 613 -14.89 12.87 23.38
C MET A 613 -16.23 12.44 24.03
N LEU A 614 -16.90 13.37 24.72
CA LEU A 614 -18.13 13.15 25.47
C LEU A 614 -18.04 11.90 26.36
N SER A 615 -18.88 10.90 26.15
CA SER A 615 -18.93 9.67 26.95
C SER A 615 -17.92 8.61 26.52
N LEU A 616 -17.15 8.80 25.45
CA LEU A 616 -16.22 7.79 24.96
C LEU A 616 -14.88 7.81 25.70
N ALA A 617 -14.36 9.00 26.01
CA ALA A 617 -13.07 9.14 26.66
C ALA A 617 -12.93 10.48 27.41
N PRO A 618 -11.99 10.58 28.36
CA PRO A 618 -11.61 11.85 28.97
C PRO A 618 -11.11 12.87 27.95
N LEU A 619 -11.17 14.15 28.33
CA LEU A 619 -10.57 15.25 27.57
C LEU A 619 -9.05 15.05 27.48
N VAL A 620 -8.51 15.29 26.29
CA VAL A 620 -7.06 15.37 26.03
C VAL A 620 -6.77 16.66 25.28
N GLN A 621 -5.54 17.17 25.35
CA GLN A 621 -5.15 18.35 24.57
C GLN A 621 -4.67 17.94 23.18
N ILE A 622 -4.74 18.86 22.21
CA ILE A 622 -4.19 18.62 20.87
C ILE A 622 -2.74 18.14 20.95
N ARG A 623 -1.90 18.74 21.81
CA ARG A 623 -0.49 18.32 21.99
C ARG A 623 -0.29 16.85 22.28
N ASP A 624 -1.23 16.23 22.98
CA ASP A 624 -1.09 14.85 23.44
C ASP A 624 -1.35 13.87 22.29
N VAL A 625 -1.95 14.33 21.19
CA VAL A 625 -2.33 13.48 20.04
C VAL A 625 -1.62 13.88 18.75
N MET A 626 -0.59 14.73 18.81
CA MET A 626 0.18 15.13 17.63
C MET A 626 1.18 14.05 17.22
N ASP A 627 1.85 13.44 18.19
CA ASP A 627 2.86 12.40 17.97
C ASP A 627 2.25 11.02 18.21
N ILE A 628 2.09 10.22 17.15
CA ILE A 628 1.45 8.90 17.24
C ILE A 628 2.31 7.86 17.98
N GLU A 629 3.62 8.09 18.06
CA GLU A 629 4.56 7.17 18.69
C GLU A 629 4.62 7.36 20.22
N SER A 630 4.08 8.48 20.70
CA SER A 630 4.04 8.84 22.12
C SER A 630 2.73 8.45 22.79
N GLU A 631 2.77 8.24 24.11
CA GLU A 631 1.55 8.11 24.93
C GLU A 631 0.69 9.37 24.80
N PRO A 632 -0.65 9.25 24.68
CA PRO A 632 -1.47 8.06 24.89
C PRO A 632 -1.77 7.25 23.61
N LEU A 633 -1.13 7.55 22.47
CA LEU A 633 -1.46 6.92 21.19
C LEU A 633 -0.69 5.61 20.97
N CYS A 634 0.64 5.66 21.09
CA CYS A 634 1.55 4.52 21.02
C CYS A 634 1.30 3.54 19.85
N TYR A 635 1.23 4.06 18.61
CA TYR A 635 1.14 3.24 17.40
C TYR A 635 2.04 3.76 16.26
N THR A 636 2.31 2.89 15.29
CA THR A 636 2.97 3.23 14.02
C THR A 636 2.14 2.69 12.85
N TYR A 637 2.23 3.34 11.71
CA TYR A 637 1.72 2.79 10.44
C TYR A 637 2.76 1.84 9.82
N VAL A 638 2.26 0.78 9.17
CA VAL A 638 3.03 -0.34 8.58
C VAL A 638 2.57 -0.69 7.17
#